data_AF-A0A8J5TPI2-F1
#
_entry.id   AF-A0A8J5TPI2-F1
#
_cell.length_a   1.000
_cell.length_b   1.000
_cell.length_c   1.000
_cell.angle_alpha   90.00
_cell.angle_beta   90.00
_cell.angle_gamma   90.00
#
_symmetry.space_group_name_H-M   'P 1'
#
loop_
_entity.id
_entity.type
_entity.pdbx_description
1 polymer ?
#
loop_
_entity_poly.entity_id
_entity_poly.type
_entity_poly.pdbx_seq_one_letter_code
_entity_poly.pdbx_strand_id
1 'polypeptide(L)'
;MALQGSSSAPPRDVYACEVTRDWDPRALNARLPPGVTPPLKVKKGDCVWAFHINQGYGYIHLPTGDGHLRGWVPLNILKKGAIQAEELPIELPAEVRNFRSTAPQGTQTKSNASVLLKTLRTLWKKIQSEESLIQGVVSGMNEQSQSIFFHRNAPEYADIIYNCITKEARKIMDKGNFSVEQLKTLSPVSSSFPKQAGIYIIIYEDFGGRQSGNTTYQTAIYIGQTVQFQKRKDAHTRDAGTKNSTHYNLARKAKKKVMIPLLLQTATIVPPSFLDIAEFSMLLGSYSIDHEGCLVFSRLMRQVSTETGWNIARTYGLNWNTPILKHPKFDQPWIAWHEPELDLYKYRTRRTLWKNAGEVNVRWYAGEHIQIPLEVASDAGFVAGGQSVHLEVEVRKKGDEYLTHPFRFVRFPPQIGRNPELEKLRSLAVKIQWLPEGKTKWREYYVERSRLWQAVSKTNDVLRIYRLGLMMLCDVEKISYTGAPAWIHTLSPTEIQFLRYDHLGQKRVVESVQHKVLPWPEDNTMTRNTERLTVLFTRQSFPDTVIGAKPPPGFFTNNRKSCDMCLSQRTTTACKYDPADNSCQCCRPLNRPCTWSRAGQDVMDLFVHGESLEELGIAVNLSRDVGSMIGPMEEPPFDPEIEGMEHGDQQG
;
A
#
# COMPACT_ATOMS: atom_id res chain seq x y z
N MET A 1 27.71 21.98 -29.32
CA MET A 1 27.36 23.42 -29.26
C MET A 1 26.08 23.53 -28.44
N ALA A 2 25.97 24.21 -27.30
CA ALA A 2 26.91 24.96 -26.48
C ALA A 2 26.52 24.70 -25.01
N LEU A 3 27.54 24.51 -24.16
CA LEU A 3 27.43 24.62 -22.71
C LEU A 3 27.10 26.07 -22.34
N GLN A 4 26.07 26.29 -21.52
CA GLN A 4 26.00 27.48 -20.68
C GLN A 4 25.65 27.08 -19.26
N GLY A 5 26.57 27.44 -18.36
CA GLY A 5 26.58 27.03 -16.97
C GLY A 5 25.45 27.65 -16.15
N SER A 6 25.02 26.88 -15.16
CA SER A 6 24.23 27.38 -14.04
C SER A 6 25.11 27.38 -12.80
N SER A 7 25.76 28.53 -12.59
CA SER A 7 26.02 29.17 -11.29
C SER A 7 25.89 28.27 -10.05
N SER A 8 27.03 27.93 -9.45
CA SER A 8 27.17 27.45 -8.08
C SER A 8 26.83 28.55 -7.05
N ALA A 9 25.55 28.92 -6.96
CA ALA A 9 25.03 29.63 -5.80
C ALA A 9 24.67 28.57 -4.72
N PRO A 10 24.92 28.84 -3.43
CA PRO A 10 24.43 27.95 -2.38
C PRO A 10 22.90 27.78 -2.53
N PRO A 11 22.34 26.60 -2.25
CA PRO A 11 20.88 26.42 -2.29
C PRO A 11 20.25 27.48 -1.40
N ARG A 12 19.39 28.32 -1.99
CA ARG A 12 18.63 29.32 -1.23
C ARG A 12 17.70 28.54 -0.30
N ASP A 13 17.89 28.64 1.01
CA ASP A 13 17.03 28.00 2.01
C ASP A 13 15.56 28.36 1.72
N VAL A 14 14.79 27.37 1.23
CA VAL A 14 13.35 27.51 1.00
C VAL A 14 12.65 27.09 2.29
N TYR A 15 11.86 27.99 2.87
CA TYR A 15 11.17 27.72 4.12
C TYR A 15 9.73 27.31 3.89
N ALA A 16 9.29 26.23 4.52
CA ALA A 16 7.89 25.91 4.65
C ALA A 16 7.22 26.94 5.57
N CYS A 17 6.15 27.56 5.12
CA CYS A 17 5.42 28.57 5.88
C CYS A 17 3.92 28.29 5.85
N GLU A 18 3.23 28.76 6.89
CA GLU A 18 1.76 28.75 6.98
C GLU A 18 1.27 30.19 7.11
N VAL A 19 0.23 30.54 6.36
CA VAL A 19 -0.40 31.85 6.42
C VAL A 19 -1.29 31.94 7.67
N THR A 20 -0.98 32.87 8.57
CA THR A 20 -1.65 32.99 9.89
C THR A 20 -2.90 33.86 9.87
N ARG A 21 -3.09 34.68 8.84
CA ARG A 21 -4.24 35.57 8.65
C ARG A 21 -4.46 35.86 7.16
N ASP A 22 -5.71 36.12 6.78
CA ASP A 22 -6.05 36.50 5.41
C ASP A 22 -5.29 37.76 4.97
N TRP A 23 -4.86 37.78 3.71
CA TRP A 23 -4.22 38.93 3.09
C TRP A 23 -4.74 39.12 1.67
N ASP A 24 -5.48 40.21 1.50
CA ASP A 24 -5.94 40.68 0.20
C ASP A 24 -5.40 42.09 -0.05
N PRO A 25 -4.32 42.24 -0.83
CA PRO A 25 -3.68 43.53 -1.05
C PRO A 25 -4.59 44.51 -1.81
N ARG A 26 -5.55 44.01 -2.61
CA ARG A 26 -6.52 44.87 -3.32
C ARG A 26 -7.59 45.36 -2.37
N ALA A 27 -8.16 44.48 -1.55
CA ALA A 27 -9.18 44.89 -0.56
C ALA A 27 -8.61 45.83 0.50
N LEU A 28 -7.32 45.70 0.83
CA LEU A 28 -6.62 46.51 1.82
C LEU A 28 -5.98 47.79 1.26
N ASN A 29 -6.08 48.06 -0.05
CA ASN A 29 -5.39 49.17 -0.74
C ASN A 29 -3.88 49.26 -0.38
N ALA A 30 -3.22 48.11 -0.23
CA ALA A 30 -1.84 48.05 0.23
C ALA A 30 -0.87 48.52 -0.87
N ARG A 31 -0.01 49.50 -0.55
CA ARG A 31 1.10 49.92 -1.42
C ARG A 31 2.36 49.15 -1.05
N LEU A 32 2.83 48.31 -1.97
CA LEU A 32 4.06 47.55 -1.76
C LEU A 32 5.31 48.42 -1.96
N PRO A 33 6.41 48.16 -1.23
CA PRO A 33 7.67 48.86 -1.45
C PRO A 33 8.26 48.63 -2.85
N PRO A 34 9.14 49.53 -3.33
CA PRO A 34 9.85 49.34 -4.60
C PRO A 34 10.62 48.01 -4.64
N GLY A 35 10.40 47.21 -5.70
CA GLY A 35 11.02 45.89 -5.86
C GLY A 35 10.26 44.71 -5.23
N VAL A 36 9.13 44.97 -4.55
CA VAL A 36 8.24 43.96 -3.96
C VAL A 36 6.99 43.85 -4.83
N THR A 37 7.10 43.15 -5.97
CA THR A 37 6.01 42.95 -6.93
C THR A 37 6.16 41.60 -7.65
N PRO A 38 5.06 40.89 -7.99
CA PRO A 38 3.66 41.25 -7.75
C PRO A 38 3.18 40.88 -6.33
N PRO A 39 2.12 41.54 -5.79
CA PRO A 39 1.43 41.07 -4.59
C PRO A 39 0.76 39.70 -4.82
N LEU A 40 0.70 38.85 -3.81
CA LEU A 40 -0.12 37.64 -3.84
C LEU A 40 -1.25 37.71 -2.80
N LYS A 41 -2.47 37.36 -3.19
CA LYS A 41 -3.60 37.16 -2.27
C LYS A 41 -3.49 35.76 -1.65
N VAL A 42 -3.62 35.69 -0.33
CA VAL A 42 -3.56 34.43 0.44
C VAL A 42 -4.62 34.39 1.53
N LYS A 43 -5.01 33.19 1.93
CA LYS A 43 -5.96 32.93 3.01
C LYS A 43 -5.26 32.31 4.21
N LYS A 44 -5.81 32.55 5.40
CA LYS A 44 -5.39 31.88 6.63
C LYS A 44 -5.45 30.35 6.44
N GLY A 45 -4.38 29.67 6.82
CA GLY A 45 -4.21 28.23 6.69
C GLY A 45 -3.50 27.79 5.40
N ASP A 46 -3.28 28.70 4.44
CA ASP A 46 -2.54 28.37 3.22
C ASP A 46 -1.11 27.91 3.56
N CYS A 47 -0.73 26.74 3.06
CA CYS A 47 0.62 26.20 3.13
C CYS A 47 1.43 26.72 1.93
N VAL A 48 2.51 27.46 2.20
CA VAL A 48 3.30 28.16 1.18
C VAL A 48 4.79 27.91 1.37
N TRP A 49 5.56 28.13 0.31
CA TRP A 49 7.01 28.08 0.33
C TRP A 49 7.59 29.48 0.24
N ALA A 50 8.46 29.90 1.16
CA ALA A 50 9.08 31.21 1.16
C ALA A 50 10.55 31.13 0.71
N PHE A 51 10.91 31.88 -0.34
CA PHE A 51 12.22 31.81 -1.00
C PHE A 51 13.09 33.03 -0.69
N HIS A 52 12.49 34.22 -0.73
CA HIS A 52 13.20 35.49 -0.60
C HIS A 52 12.52 36.38 0.39
N ILE A 53 13.34 37.10 1.16
CA ILE A 53 12.87 38.09 2.11
C ILE A 53 13.41 39.45 1.66
N ASN A 54 12.52 40.43 1.53
CA ASN A 54 12.87 41.79 1.17
C ASN A 54 11.97 42.78 1.90
N GLN A 55 12.55 43.73 2.64
CA GLN A 55 11.84 44.84 3.29
C GLN A 55 10.59 44.43 4.10
N GLY A 56 10.67 43.32 4.85
CA GLY A 56 9.56 42.83 5.66
C GLY A 56 8.49 42.04 4.88
N TYR A 57 8.75 41.71 3.61
CA TYR A 57 7.93 40.85 2.78
C TYR A 57 8.68 39.57 2.40
N GLY A 58 7.94 38.47 2.28
CA GLY A 58 8.40 37.20 1.75
C GLY A 58 7.87 36.96 0.34
N TYR A 59 8.74 36.58 -0.60
CA TYR A 59 8.32 36.03 -1.89
C TYR A 59 7.97 34.56 -1.70
N ILE A 60 6.70 34.25 -1.94
CA ILE A 60 6.15 32.93 -1.66
C ILE A 60 5.66 32.23 -2.93
N HIS A 61 5.66 30.90 -2.91
CA HIS A 61 4.92 30.05 -3.83
C HIS A 61 3.75 29.41 -3.08
N LEU A 62 2.54 29.62 -3.59
CA LEU A 62 1.31 28.96 -3.17
C LEU A 62 0.97 27.88 -4.21
N PRO A 63 1.03 26.59 -3.87
CA PRO A 63 0.57 25.52 -4.75
C PRO A 63 -0.92 25.66 -5.07
N THR A 64 -1.30 25.46 -6.34
CA THR A 64 -2.69 25.53 -6.81
C THR A 64 -2.93 24.47 -7.89
N GLY A 65 -3.46 23.29 -7.51
CA GLY A 65 -3.63 22.16 -8.43
C GLY A 65 -2.32 21.87 -9.18
N ASP A 66 -2.37 21.88 -10.51
CA ASP A 66 -1.22 21.61 -11.39
C ASP A 66 -0.17 22.74 -11.47
N GLY A 67 -0.38 23.85 -10.75
CA GLY A 67 0.42 25.07 -10.87
C GLY A 67 0.81 25.69 -9.54
N HIS A 68 1.45 26.85 -9.62
CA HIS A 68 1.83 27.64 -8.45
C HIS A 68 1.58 29.12 -8.70
N LEU A 69 0.90 29.77 -7.75
CA LEU A 69 0.85 31.22 -7.70
C LEU A 69 2.08 31.74 -6.96
N ARG A 70 2.68 32.81 -7.47
CA ARG A 70 3.89 33.40 -6.88
C ARG A 70 3.70 34.89 -6.67
N GLY A 71 4.21 35.39 -5.54
CA GLY A 71 4.21 36.81 -5.27
C GLY A 71 4.58 37.12 -3.83
N TRP A 72 4.53 38.40 -3.50
CA TRP A 72 4.98 38.92 -2.22
C TRP A 72 3.83 39.01 -1.23
N VAL A 73 4.12 38.60 0.01
CA VAL A 73 3.24 38.76 1.17
C VAL A 73 4.02 39.30 2.37
N PRO A 74 3.39 40.02 3.31
CA PRO A 74 4.07 40.46 4.53
C PRO A 74 4.64 39.29 5.35
N LEU A 75 5.82 39.43 5.94
CA LEU A 75 6.38 38.36 6.80
C LEU A 75 5.58 38.15 8.09
N ASN A 76 4.94 39.21 8.61
CA ASN A 76 4.17 39.14 9.84
C ASN A 76 2.88 38.30 9.73
N ILE A 77 2.49 37.90 8.51
CA ILE A 77 1.39 36.96 8.28
C ILE A 77 1.89 35.54 8.04
N LEU A 78 3.20 35.30 7.98
CA LEU A 78 3.79 33.99 7.78
C LEU A 78 4.30 33.41 9.11
N LYS A 79 3.89 32.18 9.40
CA LYS A 79 4.53 31.35 10.41
C LYS A 79 5.64 30.54 9.75
N LYS A 80 6.88 30.85 10.08
CA LYS A 80 8.07 30.17 9.54
C LYS A 80 8.19 28.76 10.12
N GLY A 81 8.37 27.78 9.25
CA GLY A 81 8.65 26.38 9.58
C GLY A 81 10.08 25.97 9.19
N ALA A 82 10.27 24.67 8.98
CA ALA A 82 11.53 24.04 8.58
C ALA A 82 11.91 24.37 7.13
N ILE A 83 13.17 24.13 6.81
CA ILE A 83 13.69 24.22 5.44
C ILE A 83 13.16 23.02 4.64
N GLN A 84 12.78 23.24 3.39
CA GLN A 84 12.34 22.20 2.47
C GLN A 84 13.31 21.01 2.48
N ALA A 85 12.80 19.83 2.75
CA ALA A 85 13.57 18.59 2.73
C ALA A 85 13.18 17.76 1.49
N GLU A 86 14.18 17.20 0.80
CA GLU A 86 13.94 16.26 -0.30
C GLU A 86 13.40 14.92 0.22
N GLU A 87 13.88 14.48 1.40
CA GLU A 87 13.39 13.28 2.09
C GLU A 87 12.68 13.66 3.38
N LEU A 88 11.37 13.38 3.45
CA LEU A 88 10.55 13.68 4.63
C LEU A 88 10.66 12.54 5.66
N PRO A 89 11.20 12.77 6.87
CA PRO A 89 11.21 11.77 7.91
C PRO A 89 9.76 11.40 8.32
N ILE A 90 9.53 10.12 8.61
CA ILE A 90 8.26 9.64 9.14
C ILE A 90 8.31 9.64 10.67
N GLU A 91 7.37 10.34 11.29
CA GLU A 91 7.24 10.52 12.72
C GLU A 91 6.07 9.65 13.22
N LEU A 92 6.38 8.64 14.03
CA LEU A 92 5.39 7.72 14.59
C LEU A 92 4.59 8.37 15.75
N PRO A 93 3.42 7.82 16.15
CA PRO A 93 2.59 8.36 17.24
C PRO A 93 3.33 8.46 18.58
N ALA A 94 2.85 9.34 19.47
CA ALA A 94 3.50 9.60 20.76
C ALA A 94 3.58 8.36 21.68
N GLU A 95 2.62 7.44 21.60
CA GLU A 95 2.68 6.15 22.31
C GLU A 95 3.90 5.29 21.88
N VAL A 96 4.38 5.50 20.64
CA VAL A 96 5.59 4.90 20.08
C VAL A 96 6.85 5.78 20.32
N ARG A 97 6.67 7.08 20.59
CA ARG A 97 7.77 8.05 20.86
C ARG A 97 8.33 8.03 22.27
N ASN A 98 7.69 7.35 23.23
CA ASN A 98 8.13 7.31 24.63
C ASN A 98 9.49 6.62 24.88
N PHE A 99 10.30 6.40 23.84
CA PHE A 99 11.65 5.85 23.91
C PHE A 99 12.68 6.72 23.17
N ARG A 100 12.67 8.04 23.42
CA ARG A 100 13.89 8.84 23.23
C ARG A 100 14.94 8.35 24.24
N SER A 101 15.90 7.62 23.70
CA SER A 101 17.19 7.25 24.31
C SER A 101 17.76 8.34 25.21
N THR A 102 17.87 8.07 26.51
CA THR A 102 18.99 8.58 27.30
C THR A 102 20.24 7.97 26.70
N ALA A 103 20.96 8.71 25.86
CA ALA A 103 22.29 8.31 25.45
C ALA A 103 23.19 8.26 26.70
N PRO A 104 23.76 7.11 27.10
CA PRO A 104 24.87 7.14 28.02
C PRO A 104 26.08 7.57 27.22
N GLN A 105 26.69 8.68 27.67
CA GLN A 105 28.02 9.09 27.26
C GLN A 105 28.98 7.90 27.32
N GLY A 106 29.84 7.84 26.31
CA GLY A 106 30.75 6.72 26.10
C GLY A 106 31.56 6.38 27.34
N THR A 107 31.50 5.11 27.71
CA THR A 107 32.58 4.44 28.43
C THR A 107 33.15 3.40 27.50
N GLN A 108 34.28 3.73 26.88
CA GLN A 108 35.17 2.76 26.27
C GLN A 108 35.61 1.76 27.35
N THR A 109 34.88 0.64 27.46
CA THR A 109 35.38 -0.53 28.15
C THR A 109 36.19 -1.34 27.15
N LYS A 110 37.51 -1.22 27.26
CA LYS A 110 38.47 -2.17 26.70
C LYS A 110 38.15 -3.57 27.26
N SER A 111 37.67 -4.47 26.41
CA SER A 111 37.95 -5.90 26.57
C SER A 111 38.29 -6.46 25.19
N ASN A 112 39.29 -7.34 25.11
CA ASN A 112 39.74 -8.01 23.90
C ASN A 112 38.71 -9.05 23.39
N ALA A 113 37.43 -8.69 23.36
CA ALA A 113 36.35 -9.56 22.95
C ALA A 113 36.13 -9.47 21.44
N SER A 114 36.00 -10.64 20.80
CA SER A 114 35.54 -10.83 19.43
C SER A 114 34.42 -9.85 19.06
N VAL A 115 34.62 -9.06 18.01
CA VAL A 115 33.59 -8.14 17.50
C VAL A 115 32.37 -8.95 17.07
N LEU A 116 32.58 -10.10 16.40
CA LEU A 116 31.52 -11.03 16.03
C LEU A 116 30.65 -11.47 17.22
N LEU A 117 31.27 -11.95 18.31
CA LEU A 117 30.52 -12.39 19.49
C LEU A 117 29.80 -11.22 20.16
N LYS A 118 30.45 -10.05 20.24
CA LYS A 118 29.83 -8.82 20.76
C LYS A 118 28.61 -8.44 19.93
N THR A 119 28.71 -8.45 18.61
CA THR A 119 27.63 -8.18 17.65
C THR A 119 26.46 -9.14 17.84
N LEU A 120 26.72 -10.45 17.89
CA LEU A 120 25.67 -11.46 18.08
C LEU A 120 24.95 -11.27 19.43
N ARG A 121 25.68 -11.04 20.52
CA ARG A 121 25.08 -10.81 21.85
C ARG A 121 24.28 -9.52 21.89
N THR A 122 24.82 -8.42 21.39
CA THR A 122 24.13 -7.12 21.33
C THR A 122 22.88 -7.21 20.48
N LEU A 123 22.92 -7.92 19.35
CA LEU A 123 21.76 -8.16 18.50
C LEU A 123 20.63 -8.86 19.25
N TRP A 124 20.87 -10.07 19.75
CA TRP A 124 19.83 -10.87 20.39
C TRP A 124 19.27 -10.20 21.65
N LYS A 125 20.13 -9.51 22.40
CA LYS A 125 19.69 -8.67 23.52
C LYS A 125 18.81 -7.51 23.07
N LYS A 126 19.17 -6.81 21.98
CA LYS A 126 18.37 -5.70 21.46
C LYS A 126 17.02 -6.15 20.93
N ILE A 127 16.98 -7.27 20.20
CA ILE A 127 15.72 -7.88 19.72
C ILE A 127 14.78 -8.14 20.89
N GLN A 128 15.28 -8.77 21.96
CA GLN A 128 14.45 -9.04 23.14
C GLN A 128 14.05 -7.73 23.86
N SER A 129 14.96 -6.76 24.00
CA SER A 129 14.64 -5.49 24.67
C SER A 129 13.68 -4.59 23.88
N GLU A 130 13.60 -4.78 22.57
CA GLU A 130 12.71 -4.04 21.68
C GLU A 130 11.46 -4.87 21.33
N GLU A 131 11.11 -5.88 22.15
CA GLU A 131 9.95 -6.76 21.92
C GLU A 131 8.66 -5.98 21.63
N SER A 132 8.32 -4.99 22.45
CA SER A 132 7.10 -4.19 22.26
C SER A 132 7.11 -3.40 20.95
N LEU A 133 8.26 -2.88 20.54
CA LEU A 133 8.44 -2.18 19.27
C LEU A 133 8.31 -3.15 18.10
N ILE A 134 8.99 -4.30 18.16
CA ILE A 134 8.98 -5.30 17.10
C ILE A 134 7.57 -5.88 16.96
N GLN A 135 6.85 -6.14 18.06
CA GLN A 135 5.46 -6.59 18.02
C GLN A 135 4.51 -5.51 17.49
N GLY A 136 4.77 -4.23 17.80
CA GLY A 136 3.97 -3.12 17.30
C GLY A 136 4.15 -2.85 15.80
N VAL A 137 5.40 -2.91 15.30
CA VAL A 137 5.72 -2.66 13.90
C VAL A 137 5.56 -3.91 13.03
N VAL A 138 5.82 -5.09 13.58
CA VAL A 138 5.68 -6.40 12.91
C VAL A 138 4.52 -7.19 13.53
N SER A 139 3.34 -6.56 13.56
CA SER A 139 2.11 -7.11 14.17
C SER A 139 1.65 -8.46 13.60
N GLY A 140 2.11 -8.79 12.39
CA GLY A 140 1.84 -10.06 11.72
C GLY A 140 2.75 -11.24 12.11
N MET A 141 3.76 -11.05 12.98
CA MET A 141 4.74 -12.08 13.31
C MET A 141 4.04 -13.37 13.81
N ASN A 142 4.33 -14.50 13.18
CA ASN A 142 3.74 -15.79 13.57
C ASN A 142 4.21 -16.24 14.97
N GLU A 143 3.43 -17.10 15.64
CA GLU A 143 3.70 -17.57 17.01
C GLU A 143 5.06 -18.25 17.16
N GLN A 144 5.50 -19.02 16.16
CA GLN A 144 6.80 -19.69 16.17
C GLN A 144 7.94 -18.66 16.19
N SER A 145 7.88 -17.62 15.35
CA SER A 145 8.87 -16.54 15.32
C SER A 145 8.87 -15.73 16.61
N GLN A 146 7.70 -15.42 17.17
CA GLN A 146 7.60 -14.76 18.48
C GLN A 146 8.23 -15.61 19.58
N SER A 147 7.95 -16.92 19.59
CA SER A 147 8.50 -17.86 20.56
C SER A 147 10.02 -18.01 20.48
N ILE A 148 10.63 -17.61 19.36
CA ILE A 148 12.08 -17.59 19.14
C ILE A 148 12.66 -16.23 19.55
N PHE A 149 12.17 -15.12 18.97
CA PHE A 149 12.75 -13.79 19.19
C PHE A 149 12.60 -13.30 20.61
N PHE A 150 11.48 -13.63 21.26
CA PHE A 150 11.14 -13.16 22.60
C PHE A 150 11.27 -14.27 23.65
N HIS A 151 11.91 -15.38 23.28
CA HIS A 151 12.22 -16.42 24.24
C HIS A 151 13.07 -15.85 25.39
N ARG A 152 12.79 -16.25 26.63
CA ARG A 152 13.59 -15.82 27.81
C ARG A 152 15.10 -16.06 27.65
N ASN A 153 15.48 -17.12 26.93
CA ASN A 153 16.88 -17.49 26.66
C ASN A 153 17.43 -16.92 25.34
N ALA A 154 16.71 -16.04 24.64
CA ALA A 154 17.20 -15.45 23.39
C ALA A 154 18.61 -14.81 23.50
N PRO A 155 18.99 -14.14 24.62
CA PRO A 155 20.36 -13.64 24.79
C PRO A 155 21.44 -14.72 24.76
N GLU A 156 21.11 -15.97 25.14
CA GLU A 156 22.05 -17.10 25.16
C GLU A 156 22.28 -17.68 23.76
N TYR A 157 21.40 -17.38 22.80
CA TYR A 157 21.52 -17.87 21.42
C TYR A 157 22.82 -17.42 20.78
N ALA A 158 23.28 -16.20 21.07
CA ALA A 158 24.51 -15.64 20.53
C ALA A 158 25.73 -16.54 20.78
N ASP A 159 25.85 -17.06 22.01
CA ASP A 159 26.97 -17.93 22.41
C ASP A 159 26.90 -19.30 21.71
N ILE A 160 25.70 -19.85 21.59
CA ILE A 160 25.46 -21.12 20.90
C ILE A 160 25.82 -20.98 19.41
N ILE A 161 25.33 -19.91 18.77
CA ILE A 161 25.62 -19.61 17.36
C ILE A 161 27.11 -19.38 17.15
N TYR A 162 27.74 -18.52 17.95
CA TYR A 162 29.17 -18.25 17.85
C TYR A 162 30.01 -19.53 17.94
N ASN A 163 29.67 -20.44 18.84
CA ASN A 163 30.39 -21.70 18.99
C ASN A 163 30.20 -22.67 17.82
N CYS A 164 29.05 -22.57 17.14
CA CYS A 164 28.72 -23.37 15.96
C CYS A 164 29.31 -22.82 14.66
N ILE A 165 29.72 -21.54 14.59
CA ILE A 165 30.44 -21.01 13.42
C ILE A 165 31.78 -21.74 13.28
N THR A 166 32.13 -22.14 12.06
CA THR A 166 33.39 -22.87 11.80
C THR A 166 34.59 -22.04 12.29
N LYS A 167 35.67 -22.69 12.71
CA LYS A 167 36.84 -21.99 13.28
C LYS A 167 37.44 -21.01 12.27
N GLU A 168 37.46 -21.42 11.00
CA GLU A 168 37.99 -20.66 9.88
C GLU A 168 37.09 -19.46 9.56
N ALA A 169 35.76 -19.64 9.53
CA ALA A 169 34.83 -18.54 9.31
C ALA A 169 34.87 -17.53 10.47
N ARG A 170 34.96 -18.01 11.72
CA ARG A 170 35.14 -17.14 12.89
C ARG A 170 36.38 -16.27 12.75
N LYS A 171 37.54 -16.85 12.41
CA LYS A 171 38.79 -16.08 12.23
C LYS A 171 38.65 -14.95 11.22
N ILE A 172 37.89 -15.16 10.15
CA ILE A 172 37.61 -14.14 9.14
C ILE A 172 36.69 -13.05 9.70
N MET A 173 35.60 -13.45 10.37
CA MET A 173 34.54 -12.55 10.81
C MET A 173 34.84 -11.85 12.15
N ASP A 174 35.83 -12.31 12.92
CA ASP A 174 36.06 -11.94 14.32
C ASP A 174 36.29 -10.44 14.55
N LYS A 175 36.88 -9.78 13.55
CA LYS A 175 37.20 -8.34 13.58
C LYS A 175 36.04 -7.45 13.15
N GLY A 176 34.92 -8.04 12.71
CA GLY A 176 33.75 -7.31 12.21
C GLY A 176 33.97 -6.60 10.87
N ASN A 177 35.13 -6.75 10.23
CA ASN A 177 35.42 -6.18 8.91
C ASN A 177 36.06 -7.26 8.04
N PHE A 178 35.30 -7.80 7.09
CA PHE A 178 35.75 -8.83 6.16
C PHE A 178 35.10 -8.67 4.79
N SER A 179 35.72 -9.25 3.77
CA SER A 179 35.21 -9.25 2.39
C SER A 179 34.69 -10.63 1.98
N VAL A 180 33.88 -10.65 0.92
CA VAL A 180 33.42 -11.91 0.30
C VAL A 180 34.59 -12.73 -0.23
N GLU A 181 35.65 -12.08 -0.71
CA GLU A 181 36.89 -12.75 -1.13
C GLU A 181 37.57 -13.51 0.01
N GLN A 182 37.55 -12.97 1.23
CA GLN A 182 38.05 -13.70 2.39
C GLN A 182 37.19 -14.91 2.70
N LEU A 183 35.86 -14.79 2.61
CA LEU A 183 34.96 -15.95 2.78
C LEU A 183 35.20 -17.04 1.73
N LYS A 184 35.55 -16.70 0.48
CA LYS A 184 35.87 -17.67 -0.58
C LYS A 184 37.10 -18.53 -0.27
N THR A 185 37.95 -18.13 0.67
CA THR A 185 39.09 -18.95 1.13
C THR A 185 38.67 -20.12 2.02
N LEU A 186 37.42 -20.15 2.49
CA LEU A 186 36.87 -21.26 3.26
C LEU A 186 36.69 -22.49 2.37
N SER A 187 36.87 -23.68 2.97
CA SER A 187 36.72 -24.95 2.27
C SER A 187 35.28 -25.13 1.74
N PRO A 188 35.08 -25.30 0.42
CA PRO A 188 33.76 -25.55 -0.15
C PRO A 188 33.18 -26.88 0.31
N VAL A 189 31.85 -27.01 0.25
CA VAL A 189 31.17 -28.28 0.46
C VAL A 189 31.66 -29.31 -0.57
N SER A 190 32.15 -30.46 -0.07
CA SER A 190 32.63 -31.60 -0.86
C SER A 190 31.73 -32.83 -0.68
N SER A 191 31.96 -33.87 -1.50
CA SER A 191 31.23 -35.14 -1.40
C SER A 191 31.42 -35.85 -0.06
N SER A 192 32.50 -35.56 0.66
CA SER A 192 32.82 -36.12 1.97
C SER A 192 32.26 -35.30 3.14
N PHE A 193 31.44 -34.27 2.89
CA PHE A 193 30.94 -33.41 3.95
C PHE A 193 29.95 -34.15 4.87
N PRO A 194 30.08 -34.04 6.21
CA PRO A 194 29.27 -34.82 7.14
C PRO A 194 27.77 -34.47 7.08
N LYS A 195 26.93 -35.44 7.46
CA LYS A 195 25.49 -35.24 7.70
C LYS A 195 25.31 -34.50 9.02
N GLN A 196 25.29 -33.17 8.95
CA GLN A 196 25.17 -32.29 10.11
C GLN A 196 24.22 -31.13 9.77
N ALA A 197 23.41 -30.74 10.74
CA ALA A 197 22.60 -29.54 10.68
C ALA A 197 23.50 -28.28 10.66
N GLY A 198 23.18 -27.29 9.84
CA GLY A 198 23.96 -26.07 9.79
C GLY A 198 23.51 -25.09 8.71
N ILE A 199 24.25 -23.99 8.62
CA ILE A 199 24.04 -22.90 7.66
C ILE A 199 25.15 -22.91 6.63
N TYR A 200 24.77 -22.79 5.36
CA TYR A 200 25.68 -22.57 4.24
C TYR A 200 25.43 -21.23 3.59
N ILE A 201 26.45 -20.75 2.89
CA ILE A 201 26.36 -19.67 1.91
C ILE A 201 26.66 -20.23 0.52
N ILE A 202 26.00 -19.72 -0.51
CA ILE A 202 26.37 -19.92 -1.91
C ILE A 202 26.76 -18.55 -2.45
N ILE A 203 27.99 -18.46 -2.93
CA ILE A 203 28.53 -17.26 -3.57
C ILE A 203 28.42 -17.48 -5.08
N TYR A 204 27.70 -16.58 -5.73
CA TYR A 204 27.52 -16.53 -7.18
C TYR A 204 28.35 -15.39 -7.77
N GLU A 205 29.08 -15.66 -8.84
CA GLU A 205 29.87 -14.66 -9.57
C GLU A 205 29.72 -14.85 -11.08
N ASP A 206 30.21 -13.87 -11.84
CA ASP A 206 30.23 -13.87 -13.30
C ASP A 206 28.83 -14.03 -13.92
N PHE A 207 27.79 -13.49 -13.25
CA PHE A 207 26.40 -13.53 -13.70
C PHE A 207 25.97 -12.30 -14.52
N GLY A 208 26.93 -11.46 -14.95
CA GLY A 208 26.68 -10.21 -15.68
C GLY A 208 26.62 -8.95 -14.81
N GLY A 209 26.69 -9.13 -13.48
CA GLY A 209 26.51 -8.05 -12.52
C GLY A 209 25.05 -7.63 -12.38
N ARG A 210 24.72 -6.96 -11.27
CA ARG A 210 23.39 -6.41 -11.03
C ARG A 210 23.51 -4.96 -10.63
N GLN A 211 22.88 -4.07 -11.39
CA GLN A 211 22.90 -2.64 -11.12
C GLN A 211 21.88 -2.29 -10.05
N SER A 212 22.26 -1.40 -9.12
CA SER A 212 21.39 -0.79 -8.12
C SER A 212 21.84 0.66 -7.95
N GLY A 213 21.01 1.60 -8.41
CA GLY A 213 21.41 3.00 -8.59
C GLY A 213 22.66 3.11 -9.47
N ASN A 214 23.68 3.82 -8.98
CA ASN A 214 24.95 4.02 -9.68
C ASN A 214 25.99 2.92 -9.44
N THR A 215 25.64 1.83 -8.73
CA THR A 215 26.59 0.77 -8.36
C THR A 215 26.23 -0.55 -9.03
N THR A 216 27.22 -1.23 -9.62
CA THR A 216 27.06 -2.59 -10.17
C THR A 216 27.66 -3.63 -9.23
N TYR A 217 26.82 -4.55 -8.76
CA TYR A 217 27.19 -5.64 -7.86
C TYR A 217 27.60 -6.88 -8.67
N GLN A 218 28.85 -7.31 -8.54
CA GLN A 218 29.42 -8.45 -9.29
C GLN A 218 29.34 -9.79 -8.56
N THR A 219 28.91 -9.76 -7.29
CA THR A 219 28.83 -10.93 -6.41
C THR A 219 27.46 -10.97 -5.75
N ALA A 220 26.84 -12.14 -5.72
CA ALA A 220 25.59 -12.37 -5.00
C ALA A 220 25.76 -13.53 -4.02
N ILE A 221 25.09 -13.43 -2.86
CA ILE A 221 25.16 -14.42 -1.80
C ILE A 221 23.77 -14.95 -1.52
N TYR A 222 23.64 -16.27 -1.44
CA TYR A 222 22.46 -16.94 -0.92
C TYR A 222 22.83 -17.67 0.36
N ILE A 223 22.06 -17.47 1.43
CA ILE A 223 22.22 -18.18 2.70
C ILE A 223 21.12 -19.23 2.79
N GLY A 224 21.39 -20.37 3.41
CA GLY A 224 20.32 -21.30 3.75
C GLY A 224 20.72 -22.35 4.78
N GLN A 225 19.73 -23.02 5.33
CA GLN A 225 19.88 -24.13 6.25
C GLN A 225 19.84 -25.51 5.57
N THR A 226 20.55 -26.49 6.14
CA THR A 226 20.50 -27.89 5.70
C THR A 226 20.97 -28.84 6.80
N VAL A 227 20.52 -30.10 6.73
CA VAL A 227 21.07 -31.24 7.50
C VAL A 227 21.97 -32.15 6.66
N GLN A 228 22.04 -31.91 5.35
CA GLN A 228 22.84 -32.65 4.37
C GLN A 228 23.40 -31.67 3.33
N PHE A 229 24.60 -31.16 3.57
CA PHE A 229 25.21 -30.12 2.72
C PHE A 229 25.40 -30.58 1.28
N GLN A 230 25.95 -31.78 1.06
CA GLN A 230 26.17 -32.30 -0.29
C GLN A 230 24.86 -32.49 -1.07
N LYS A 231 23.85 -33.13 -0.47
CA LYS A 231 22.53 -33.29 -1.10
C LYS A 231 21.90 -31.94 -1.46
N ARG A 232 22.10 -30.92 -0.61
CA ARG A 232 21.59 -29.57 -0.87
C ARG A 232 22.36 -28.87 -1.98
N LYS A 233 23.68 -29.05 -2.07
CA LYS A 233 24.51 -28.59 -3.19
C LYS A 233 24.05 -29.19 -4.52
N ASP A 234 23.80 -30.49 -4.54
CA ASP A 234 23.32 -31.21 -5.73
C ASP A 234 21.92 -30.75 -6.13
N ALA A 235 21.04 -30.55 -5.14
CA ALA A 235 19.72 -29.97 -5.37
C ALA A 235 19.80 -28.56 -5.98
N HIS A 236 20.64 -27.69 -5.44
CA HIS A 236 20.83 -26.33 -5.99
C HIS A 236 21.36 -26.35 -7.43
N THR A 237 22.27 -27.29 -7.72
CA THR A 237 22.83 -27.45 -9.07
C THR A 237 21.75 -27.89 -10.06
N ARG A 238 20.95 -28.89 -9.70
CA ARG A 238 19.85 -29.40 -10.54
C ARG A 238 18.74 -28.35 -10.70
N ASP A 239 18.31 -27.76 -9.59
CA ASP A 239 17.16 -26.85 -9.55
C ASP A 239 17.43 -25.52 -10.26
N ALA A 240 18.70 -25.10 -10.40
CA ALA A 240 19.07 -23.95 -11.24
C ALA A 240 18.63 -24.12 -12.72
N GLY A 241 18.54 -25.37 -13.20
CA GLY A 241 18.06 -25.69 -14.55
C GLY A 241 16.54 -25.81 -14.67
N THR A 242 15.80 -25.97 -13.57
CA THR A 242 14.38 -26.38 -13.62
C THR A 242 13.41 -25.48 -12.86
N LYS A 243 13.88 -24.63 -11.95
CA LYS A 243 13.04 -23.73 -11.14
C LYS A 243 13.18 -22.28 -11.56
N ASN A 244 12.10 -21.51 -11.43
CA ASN A 244 12.01 -20.14 -11.95
C ASN A 244 12.05 -19.04 -10.87
N SER A 245 12.37 -19.37 -9.60
CA SER A 245 12.51 -18.35 -8.56
C SER A 245 13.75 -17.47 -8.82
N THR A 246 13.77 -16.25 -8.25
CA THR A 246 14.87 -15.29 -8.46
C THR A 246 16.24 -15.88 -8.21
N HIS A 247 16.42 -16.54 -7.06
CA HIS A 247 17.72 -17.11 -6.73
C HIS A 247 18.14 -18.18 -7.76
N TYR A 248 17.21 -19.00 -8.28
CA TYR A 248 17.53 -20.00 -9.29
C TYR A 248 17.77 -19.39 -10.67
N ASN A 249 17.13 -18.26 -11.01
CA ASN A 249 17.42 -17.49 -12.21
C ASN A 249 18.84 -16.89 -12.15
N LEU A 250 19.24 -16.33 -11.01
CA LEU A 250 20.60 -15.84 -10.80
C LEU A 250 21.61 -17.00 -10.82
N ALA A 251 21.29 -18.10 -10.14
CA ALA A 251 22.11 -19.30 -10.18
C ALA A 251 22.26 -19.82 -11.62
N ARG A 252 21.24 -19.73 -12.48
CA ARG A 252 21.35 -20.14 -13.89
C ARG A 252 22.37 -19.31 -14.66
N LYS A 253 22.46 -18.00 -14.38
CA LYS A 253 23.38 -17.08 -15.06
C LYS A 253 24.81 -17.12 -14.53
N ALA A 254 25.01 -17.47 -13.27
CA ALA A 254 26.32 -17.48 -12.64
C ALA A 254 27.26 -18.55 -13.23
N LYS A 255 28.43 -18.14 -13.74
CA LYS A 255 29.46 -19.07 -14.23
C LYS A 255 30.27 -19.69 -13.09
N LYS A 256 30.37 -19.01 -11.95
CA LYS A 256 31.04 -19.51 -10.74
C LYS A 256 30.05 -19.60 -9.59
N LYS A 257 30.06 -20.74 -8.91
CA LYS A 257 29.20 -21.05 -7.76
C LYS A 257 30.01 -21.78 -6.72
N VAL A 258 30.14 -21.19 -5.53
CA VAL A 258 30.84 -21.83 -4.42
C VAL A 258 29.88 -21.93 -3.24
N MET A 259 29.57 -23.15 -2.82
CA MET A 259 28.81 -23.40 -1.60
C MET A 259 29.79 -23.64 -0.45
N ILE A 260 29.69 -22.83 0.59
CA ILE A 260 30.58 -22.82 1.75
C ILE A 260 29.76 -23.08 3.02
N PRO A 261 30.18 -24.01 3.88
CA PRO A 261 29.58 -24.19 5.19
C PRO A 261 30.06 -23.08 6.14
N LEU A 262 29.13 -22.31 6.70
CA LEU A 262 29.45 -21.21 7.60
C LEU A 262 29.29 -21.60 9.07
N LEU A 263 28.23 -22.37 9.37
CA LEU A 263 27.86 -22.78 10.72
C LEU A 263 27.48 -24.26 10.72
N LEU A 264 27.98 -25.01 11.71
CA LEU A 264 27.71 -26.43 11.92
C LEU A 264 27.18 -26.64 13.34
N GLN A 265 26.13 -27.43 13.50
CA GLN A 265 25.61 -27.83 14.81
C GLN A 265 26.59 -28.77 15.51
N THR A 266 27.66 -28.23 16.06
CA THR A 266 28.68 -28.99 16.81
C THR A 266 28.34 -29.17 18.27
N ALA A 267 27.38 -28.39 18.78
CA ALA A 267 26.87 -28.52 20.15
C ALA A 267 25.85 -29.66 20.24
N THR A 268 25.98 -30.49 21.29
CA THR A 268 25.07 -31.59 21.60
C THR A 268 23.72 -31.12 22.13
N ILE A 269 23.66 -29.90 22.68
CA ILE A 269 22.45 -29.27 23.20
C ILE A 269 22.27 -27.93 22.48
N VAL A 270 21.23 -27.83 21.66
CA VAL A 270 20.83 -26.60 20.96
C VAL A 270 19.31 -26.39 21.10
N PRO A 271 18.79 -25.16 20.96
CA PRO A 271 17.36 -24.89 21.07
C PRO A 271 16.54 -25.63 20.00
N PRO A 272 15.25 -25.95 20.25
CA PRO A 272 14.36 -26.63 19.27
C PRO A 272 14.26 -25.94 17.89
N SER A 273 14.47 -24.62 17.83
CA SER A 273 14.49 -23.82 16.60
C SER A 273 15.89 -23.34 16.21
N PHE A 274 16.92 -24.14 16.53
CA PHE A 274 18.33 -23.77 16.34
C PHE A 274 18.65 -23.29 14.92
N LEU A 275 18.14 -23.96 13.89
CA LEU A 275 18.44 -23.57 12.51
C LEU A 275 17.82 -22.22 12.16
N ASP A 276 16.59 -21.93 12.61
CA ASP A 276 15.95 -20.63 12.40
C ASP A 276 16.73 -19.50 13.12
N ILE A 277 17.20 -19.77 14.33
CA ILE A 277 18.05 -18.86 15.13
C ILE A 277 19.39 -18.61 14.42
N ALA A 278 20.03 -19.68 13.95
CA ALA A 278 21.33 -19.64 13.28
C ALA A 278 21.24 -18.91 11.94
N GLU A 279 20.19 -19.19 11.19
CA GLU A 279 19.89 -18.60 9.90
C GLU A 279 19.64 -17.10 10.04
N PHE A 280 18.78 -16.69 10.99
CA PHE A 280 18.52 -15.27 11.29
C PHE A 280 19.80 -14.52 11.71
N SER A 281 20.63 -15.14 12.56
CA SER A 281 21.88 -14.54 13.04
C SER A 281 22.86 -14.21 11.91
N MET A 282 22.77 -14.87 10.76
CA MET A 282 23.70 -14.72 9.63
C MET A 282 23.18 -13.78 8.52
N LEU A 283 21.93 -13.31 8.59
CA LEU A 283 21.21 -12.62 7.50
C LEU A 283 21.24 -11.09 7.54
N LEU A 284 22.12 -10.49 8.32
CA LEU A 284 21.91 -9.10 8.74
C LEU A 284 22.56 -8.11 7.78
N GLY A 285 21.86 -7.85 6.67
CA GLY A 285 22.19 -6.84 5.67
C GLY A 285 21.24 -6.89 4.45
N SER A 286 20.18 -6.07 4.49
CA SER A 286 19.25 -5.73 3.39
C SER A 286 18.02 -6.62 3.22
N TYR A 287 16.92 -6.38 3.91
CA TYR A 287 15.66 -7.09 3.69
C TYR A 287 14.86 -6.45 2.55
N SER A 288 14.13 -7.22 1.72
CA SER A 288 13.44 -6.64 0.54
C SER A 288 11.99 -7.09 0.28
N ILE A 289 11.48 -8.12 0.98
CA ILE A 289 10.10 -8.61 0.78
C ILE A 289 9.10 -8.12 1.87
N ASP A 290 9.60 -7.46 2.92
CA ASP A 290 8.83 -7.11 4.12
C ASP A 290 9.18 -5.72 4.70
N HIS A 291 8.74 -4.64 4.04
CA HIS A 291 9.18 -3.27 4.32
C HIS A 291 9.23 -2.90 5.82
N GLU A 292 8.22 -3.28 6.61
CA GLU A 292 8.14 -2.95 8.05
C GLU A 292 9.20 -3.70 8.88
N GLY A 293 9.29 -5.02 8.70
CA GLY A 293 10.36 -5.84 9.30
C GLY A 293 11.74 -5.40 8.81
N CYS A 294 11.86 -5.03 7.53
CA CYS A 294 13.08 -4.52 6.92
C CYS A 294 13.58 -3.28 7.66
N LEU A 295 12.69 -2.30 7.88
CA LEU A 295 13.03 -1.04 8.54
C LEU A 295 13.48 -1.27 9.98
N VAL A 296 12.75 -2.09 10.74
CA VAL A 296 13.06 -2.36 12.15
C VAL A 296 14.37 -3.10 12.31
N PHE A 297 14.56 -4.22 11.61
CA PHE A 297 15.78 -5.00 11.75
C PHE A 297 17.00 -4.31 11.12
N SER A 298 16.82 -3.52 10.05
CA SER A 298 17.90 -2.68 9.51
C SER A 298 18.29 -1.57 10.48
N ARG A 299 17.32 -0.93 11.15
CA ARG A 299 17.58 0.06 12.20
C ARG A 299 18.32 -0.58 13.38
N LEU A 300 17.82 -1.71 13.88
CA LEU A 300 18.46 -2.49 14.95
C LEU A 300 19.91 -2.81 14.58
N MET A 301 20.16 -3.28 13.37
CA MET A 301 21.50 -3.60 12.92
C MET A 301 22.41 -2.39 12.79
N ARG A 302 21.92 -1.23 12.32
CA ARG A 302 22.71 0.01 12.32
C ARG A 302 23.13 0.40 13.74
N GLN A 303 22.25 0.24 14.72
CA GLN A 303 22.59 0.50 16.12
C GLN A 303 23.62 -0.51 16.64
N VAL A 304 23.40 -1.81 16.43
CA VAL A 304 24.33 -2.87 16.82
C VAL A 304 25.70 -2.63 16.18
N SER A 305 25.74 -2.30 14.88
CA SER A 305 26.96 -1.99 14.14
C SER A 305 27.70 -0.80 14.73
N THR A 306 26.99 0.30 15.02
CA THR A 306 27.58 1.49 15.66
C THR A 306 28.15 1.16 17.05
N GLU A 307 27.48 0.30 17.82
CA GLU A 307 27.89 -0.09 19.18
C GLU A 307 29.05 -1.11 19.21
N THR A 308 29.12 -1.98 18.20
CA THR A 308 30.06 -3.12 18.19
C THR A 308 31.24 -2.93 17.26
N GLY A 309 31.15 -2.03 16.28
CA GLY A 309 32.16 -1.86 15.23
C GLY A 309 32.01 -2.85 14.07
N TRP A 310 30.89 -3.58 14.00
CA TRP A 310 30.59 -4.46 12.87
C TRP A 310 30.35 -3.64 11.60
N ASN A 311 31.14 -3.88 10.56
CA ASN A 311 31.01 -3.18 9.29
C ASN A 311 29.80 -3.72 8.51
N ILE A 312 28.81 -2.86 8.27
CA ILE A 312 27.70 -3.20 7.40
C ILE A 312 28.09 -2.80 5.97
N ALA A 313 28.35 -3.80 5.12
CA ALA A 313 28.53 -3.56 3.69
C ALA A 313 27.25 -2.98 3.08
N ARG A 314 27.40 -2.13 2.05
CA ARG A 314 26.26 -1.66 1.22
C ARG A 314 25.64 -2.85 0.50
N THR A 315 24.67 -3.49 1.13
CA THR A 315 23.95 -4.66 0.62
C THR A 315 22.62 -4.22 0.01
N TYR A 316 22.23 -4.87 -1.07
CA TYR A 316 20.99 -4.59 -1.78
C TYR A 316 20.19 -5.90 -1.93
N GLY A 317 18.99 -5.93 -1.32
CA GLY A 317 18.00 -7.00 -1.37
C GLY A 317 18.41 -8.34 -0.75
N LEU A 318 17.58 -8.88 0.13
CA LEU A 318 17.60 -10.27 0.61
C LEU A 318 16.31 -10.91 0.12
N ASN A 319 16.47 -11.79 -0.87
CA ASN A 319 15.39 -12.53 -1.49
C ASN A 319 14.92 -13.67 -0.57
N TRP A 320 14.18 -13.31 0.48
CA TRP A 320 13.61 -14.22 1.47
C TRP A 320 12.11 -14.05 1.62
N ASN A 321 11.38 -15.14 1.33
CA ASN A 321 10.18 -15.45 2.10
C ASN A 321 10.61 -15.73 3.53
N THR A 322 10.65 -14.71 4.39
CA THR A 322 10.89 -14.96 5.82
C THR A 322 9.70 -15.78 6.36
N PRO A 323 9.93 -16.71 7.31
CA PRO A 323 8.83 -17.40 7.98
C PRO A 323 7.85 -16.43 8.65
N ILE A 324 8.29 -15.21 8.95
CA ILE A 324 7.60 -14.21 9.79
C ILE A 324 6.23 -13.84 9.20
N LEU A 325 6.08 -13.67 7.87
CA LEU A 325 4.85 -13.09 7.27
C LEU A 325 4.38 -13.76 5.97
N LYS A 326 4.56 -15.07 5.81
CA LYS A 326 4.03 -15.81 4.64
C LYS A 326 2.51 -15.61 4.44
N HIS A 327 1.81 -15.19 5.50
CA HIS A 327 0.38 -14.94 5.53
C HIS A 327 0.08 -13.66 6.33
N PRO A 328 -0.04 -12.47 5.71
CA PRO A 328 -0.50 -11.27 6.44
C PRO A 328 -1.81 -11.59 7.16
N LYS A 329 -1.88 -11.26 8.45
CA LYS A 329 -3.10 -11.48 9.23
C LYS A 329 -4.24 -10.63 8.66
N PHE A 330 -5.46 -11.11 8.80
CA PHE A 330 -6.64 -10.37 8.31
C PHE A 330 -6.87 -9.05 9.06
N ASP A 331 -6.34 -8.94 10.28
CA ASP A 331 -6.45 -7.79 11.17
C ASP A 331 -5.30 -6.76 10.99
N GLN A 332 -4.44 -6.93 9.99
CA GLN A 332 -3.38 -5.97 9.70
C GLN A 332 -3.97 -4.55 9.48
N PRO A 333 -3.37 -3.50 10.10
CA PRO A 333 -3.85 -2.14 9.97
C PRO A 333 -3.91 -1.66 8.51
N TRP A 334 -4.75 -0.66 8.28
CA TRP A 334 -4.75 0.12 7.06
C TRP A 334 -3.75 1.27 7.19
N ILE A 335 -2.92 1.47 6.18
CA ILE A 335 -2.16 2.71 6.01
C ILE A 335 -2.99 3.64 5.15
N ALA A 336 -3.28 4.84 5.65
CA ALA A 336 -4.14 5.78 4.96
C ALA A 336 -3.41 7.10 4.69
N TRP A 337 -3.74 7.79 3.59
CA TRP A 337 -3.27 9.14 3.31
C TRP A 337 -4.29 9.90 2.46
N HIS A 338 -4.12 11.22 2.37
CA HIS A 338 -4.94 12.07 1.52
C HIS A 338 -4.09 12.64 0.39
N GLU A 339 -4.62 12.58 -0.83
CA GLU A 339 -4.10 13.20 -2.04
C GLU A 339 -4.97 14.41 -2.37
N PRO A 340 -4.57 15.63 -1.93
CA PRO A 340 -5.43 16.80 -2.01
C PRO A 340 -5.77 17.22 -3.44
N GLU A 341 -4.86 16.96 -4.38
CA GLU A 341 -5.03 17.31 -5.81
C GLU A 341 -6.17 16.52 -6.46
N LEU A 342 -6.49 15.34 -5.93
CA LEU A 342 -7.53 14.45 -6.45
C LEU A 342 -8.79 14.42 -5.58
N ASP A 343 -8.79 15.16 -4.45
CA ASP A 343 -9.79 15.03 -3.38
C ASP A 343 -9.96 13.55 -2.97
N LEU A 344 -8.85 12.82 -2.79
CA LEU A 344 -8.84 11.37 -2.69
C LEU A 344 -8.17 10.89 -1.40
N TYR A 345 -8.92 10.14 -0.59
CA TYR A 345 -8.39 9.40 0.54
C TYR A 345 -8.07 7.97 0.11
N LYS A 346 -6.82 7.54 0.30
CA LYS A 346 -6.38 6.18 -0.01
C LYS A 346 -6.15 5.42 1.28
N TYR A 347 -6.56 4.16 1.30
CA TYR A 347 -6.38 3.22 2.39
C TYR A 347 -5.81 1.94 1.83
N ARG A 348 -4.65 1.52 2.29
CA ARG A 348 -3.92 0.38 1.74
C ARG A 348 -3.54 -0.60 2.82
N THR A 349 -3.64 -1.89 2.53
CA THR A 349 -3.24 -2.95 3.45
C THR A 349 -2.85 -4.21 2.67
N ARG A 350 -2.06 -5.10 3.28
CA ARG A 350 -1.64 -6.35 2.65
C ARG A 350 -2.66 -7.45 2.92
N ARG A 351 -3.02 -8.23 1.91
CA ARG A 351 -3.95 -9.37 2.03
C ARG A 351 -3.49 -10.56 1.21
N THR A 352 -4.01 -11.74 1.53
CA THR A 352 -3.80 -12.96 0.75
C THR A 352 -5.02 -13.26 -0.13
N LEU A 353 -4.77 -13.47 -1.42
CA LEU A 353 -5.75 -13.97 -2.38
C LEU A 353 -5.83 -15.49 -2.33
N TRP A 354 -7.04 -16.00 -2.16
CA TRP A 354 -7.32 -17.44 -2.17
C TRP A 354 -7.97 -17.80 -3.50
N LYS A 355 -7.28 -18.63 -4.30
CA LYS A 355 -7.77 -19.15 -5.57
C LYS A 355 -8.30 -20.57 -5.38
N ASN A 356 -9.61 -20.74 -5.58
CA ASN A 356 -10.30 -22.03 -5.67
C ASN A 356 -10.67 -22.33 -7.14
N ALA A 357 -11.17 -23.53 -7.42
CA ALA A 357 -11.44 -24.02 -8.78
C ALA A 357 -12.43 -23.16 -9.62
N GLY A 358 -13.17 -22.23 -9.01
CA GLY A 358 -14.11 -21.35 -9.70
C GLY A 358 -14.20 -19.92 -9.14
N GLU A 359 -13.33 -19.55 -8.21
CA GLU A 359 -13.35 -18.22 -7.60
C GLU A 359 -11.97 -17.81 -7.09
N VAL A 360 -11.69 -16.51 -7.13
CA VAL A 360 -10.53 -15.91 -6.47
C VAL A 360 -11.04 -14.86 -5.50
N ASN A 361 -10.66 -14.97 -4.23
CA ASN A 361 -11.22 -14.17 -3.15
C ASN A 361 -10.14 -13.53 -2.29
N VAL A 362 -10.32 -12.24 -1.96
CA VAL A 362 -9.62 -11.55 -0.88
C VAL A 362 -10.49 -11.66 0.37
N ARG A 363 -9.97 -12.18 1.49
CA ARG A 363 -10.71 -12.15 2.76
C ARG A 363 -10.67 -10.74 3.35
N TRP A 364 -11.84 -10.22 3.74
CA TRP A 364 -11.96 -8.91 4.41
C TRP A 364 -11.97 -9.10 5.93
N TYR A 365 -13.10 -9.46 6.56
CA TYR A 365 -13.19 -9.97 7.96
C TYR A 365 -14.45 -10.86 8.15
N ALA A 366 -14.55 -11.59 9.26
CA ALA A 366 -15.73 -12.38 9.68
C ALA A 366 -16.50 -13.15 8.58
N GLY A 367 -15.79 -13.87 7.70
CA GLY A 367 -16.37 -14.68 6.63
C GLY A 367 -16.68 -13.91 5.34
N GLU A 368 -16.62 -12.58 5.37
CA GLU A 368 -16.79 -11.74 4.18
C GLU A 368 -15.53 -11.74 3.31
N HIS A 369 -15.77 -11.79 2.00
CA HIS A 369 -14.74 -11.87 0.99
C HIS A 369 -15.10 -11.03 -0.23
N ILE A 370 -14.07 -10.46 -0.85
CA ILE A 370 -14.16 -9.77 -2.12
C ILE A 370 -13.73 -10.74 -3.21
N GLN A 371 -14.62 -11.03 -4.14
CA GLN A 371 -14.30 -11.85 -5.30
C GLN A 371 -13.65 -11.00 -6.39
N ILE A 372 -12.56 -11.52 -6.96
CA ILE A 372 -11.87 -11.01 -8.13
C ILE A 372 -12.27 -11.88 -9.34
N PRO A 373 -12.45 -11.29 -10.55
CA PRO A 373 -12.72 -12.08 -11.75
C PRO A 373 -11.63 -13.14 -12.02
N LEU A 374 -12.06 -14.35 -12.41
CA LEU A 374 -11.14 -15.44 -12.73
C LEU A 374 -10.20 -15.11 -13.89
N GLU A 375 -10.68 -14.36 -14.89
CA GLU A 375 -9.90 -13.89 -16.04
C GLU A 375 -8.73 -13.02 -15.55
N VAL A 376 -8.99 -12.05 -14.69
CA VAL A 376 -7.97 -11.20 -14.06
C VAL A 376 -6.98 -12.06 -13.28
N ALA A 377 -7.45 -13.01 -12.48
CA ALA A 377 -6.58 -13.88 -11.70
C ALA A 377 -5.73 -14.82 -12.57
N SER A 378 -6.23 -15.21 -13.75
CA SER A 378 -5.52 -16.07 -14.70
C SER A 378 -4.45 -15.28 -15.44
N ASP A 379 -4.81 -14.09 -15.93
CA ASP A 379 -3.90 -13.20 -16.65
C ASP A 379 -2.83 -12.60 -15.71
N ALA A 380 -3.17 -12.41 -14.45
CA ALA A 380 -2.21 -12.04 -13.39
C ALA A 380 -1.27 -13.18 -12.98
N GLY A 381 -1.55 -14.42 -13.40
CA GLY A 381 -0.73 -15.59 -13.06
C GLY A 381 -0.88 -16.10 -11.62
N PHE A 382 -2.00 -15.80 -10.95
CA PHE A 382 -2.17 -16.21 -9.55
C PHE A 382 -2.26 -17.73 -9.40
N VAL A 383 -1.48 -18.28 -8.46
CA VAL A 383 -1.37 -19.73 -8.20
C VAL A 383 -2.30 -20.20 -7.07
N ALA A 384 -2.56 -21.50 -7.04
CA ALA A 384 -3.28 -22.13 -5.93
C ALA A 384 -2.42 -22.09 -4.64
N GLY A 385 -3.05 -21.81 -3.50
CA GLY A 385 -2.38 -21.81 -2.18
C GLY A 385 -2.09 -20.43 -1.57
N GLY A 386 -2.51 -19.33 -2.22
CA GLY A 386 -2.40 -17.99 -1.66
C GLY A 386 -1.40 -17.11 -2.40
N GLN A 387 -1.81 -15.92 -2.87
CA GLN A 387 -0.90 -14.88 -3.35
C GLN A 387 -1.06 -13.62 -2.50
N SER A 388 0.04 -13.10 -1.97
CA SER A 388 0.03 -11.81 -1.28
C SER A 388 -0.14 -10.68 -2.29
N VAL A 389 -1.08 -9.79 -2.01
CA VAL A 389 -1.37 -8.57 -2.80
C VAL A 389 -1.56 -7.38 -1.86
N HIS A 390 -1.47 -6.17 -2.40
CA HIS A 390 -1.99 -5.00 -1.73
C HIS A 390 -3.46 -4.81 -2.12
N LEU A 391 -4.29 -4.60 -1.10
CA LEU A 391 -5.66 -4.15 -1.26
C LEU A 391 -5.69 -2.66 -0.95
N GLU A 392 -6.17 -1.88 -1.90
CA GLU A 392 -6.31 -0.44 -1.79
C GLU A 392 -7.79 -0.07 -1.92
N VAL A 393 -8.24 0.83 -1.05
CA VAL A 393 -9.57 1.41 -1.06
C VAL A 393 -9.39 2.90 -1.23
N GLU A 394 -10.11 3.44 -2.19
CA GLU A 394 -10.08 4.87 -2.50
C GLU A 394 -11.46 5.46 -2.17
N VAL A 395 -11.46 6.56 -1.42
CA VAL A 395 -12.67 7.31 -1.04
C VAL A 395 -12.49 8.74 -1.53
N ARG A 396 -13.24 9.13 -2.56
CA ARG A 396 -13.18 10.49 -3.11
C ARG A 396 -14.07 11.42 -2.30
N LYS A 397 -13.47 12.41 -1.63
CA LYS A 397 -14.16 13.29 -0.69
C LYS A 397 -13.51 14.66 -0.61
N LYS A 398 -14.33 15.71 -0.59
CA LYS A 398 -13.91 17.09 -0.37
C LYS A 398 -14.57 17.64 0.88
N GLY A 399 -13.80 17.76 1.96
CA GLY A 399 -14.36 18.05 3.28
C GLY A 399 -15.32 16.93 3.72
N ASP A 400 -16.60 17.24 3.94
CA ASP A 400 -17.63 16.26 4.27
C ASP A 400 -18.42 15.75 3.05
N GLU A 401 -18.17 16.30 1.86
CA GLU A 401 -18.88 15.93 0.64
C GLU A 401 -18.23 14.73 -0.05
N TYR A 402 -18.99 13.66 -0.24
CA TYR A 402 -18.56 12.48 -0.99
C TYR A 402 -18.75 12.70 -2.49
N LEU A 403 -17.66 12.69 -3.24
CA LEU A 403 -17.62 12.93 -4.68
C LEU A 403 -17.74 11.61 -5.44
N THR A 404 -18.05 11.65 -6.74
CA THR A 404 -18.11 10.44 -7.56
C THR A 404 -16.72 9.98 -7.96
N HIS A 405 -16.39 8.72 -7.66
CA HIS A 405 -15.17 8.05 -8.12
C HIS A 405 -15.38 7.44 -9.51
N PRO A 406 -14.44 7.61 -10.46
CA PRO A 406 -14.58 7.04 -11.81
C PRO A 406 -14.65 5.51 -11.81
N PHE A 407 -13.78 4.85 -11.03
CA PHE A 407 -13.69 3.38 -10.93
C PHE A 407 -14.43 2.79 -9.73
N ARG A 408 -15.61 3.33 -9.44
CA ARG A 408 -16.40 2.98 -8.25
C ARG A 408 -16.69 1.49 -8.14
N PHE A 409 -16.46 0.92 -6.94
CA PHE A 409 -16.69 -0.50 -6.62
C PHE A 409 -18.15 -0.90 -6.86
N VAL A 410 -19.07 -0.03 -6.44
CA VAL A 410 -20.49 -0.16 -6.74
C VAL A 410 -20.77 0.61 -8.03
N ARG A 411 -20.92 -0.12 -9.14
CA ARG A 411 -21.04 0.48 -10.49
C ARG A 411 -22.19 1.47 -10.64
N PHE A 412 -23.31 1.30 -9.94
CA PHE A 412 -24.45 2.22 -9.96
C PHE A 412 -24.96 2.44 -8.53
N PRO A 413 -24.23 3.22 -7.71
CA PRO A 413 -24.70 3.60 -6.40
C PRO A 413 -25.89 4.55 -6.56
N PRO A 414 -26.91 4.46 -5.69
CA PRO A 414 -28.06 5.35 -5.78
C PRO A 414 -27.61 6.79 -5.53
N GLN A 415 -27.76 7.69 -6.49
CA GLN A 415 -27.62 9.13 -6.21
C GLN A 415 -28.83 9.66 -5.43
N ILE A 416 -29.97 8.97 -5.59
CA ILE A 416 -31.20 9.18 -4.85
C ILE A 416 -31.66 7.79 -4.42
N GLY A 417 -31.86 7.60 -3.13
CA GLY A 417 -32.38 6.35 -2.62
C GLY A 417 -32.89 6.45 -1.19
N ARG A 418 -33.30 5.31 -0.63
CA ARG A 418 -33.87 5.17 0.71
C ARG A 418 -32.92 5.70 1.78
N ASN A 419 -31.67 5.26 1.73
CA ASN A 419 -30.70 5.52 2.79
C ASN A 419 -29.63 6.50 2.27
N PRO A 420 -29.47 7.70 2.86
CA PRO A 420 -28.43 8.65 2.48
C PRO A 420 -27.01 8.05 2.50
N GLU A 421 -26.75 7.11 3.40
CA GLU A 421 -25.48 6.39 3.50
C GLU A 421 -25.15 5.57 2.25
N LEU A 422 -26.15 5.03 1.57
CA LEU A 422 -25.92 4.28 0.32
C LEU A 422 -25.53 5.20 -0.84
N GLU A 423 -25.84 6.50 -0.74
CA GLU A 423 -25.47 7.50 -1.76
C GLU A 423 -23.96 7.78 -1.75
N LYS A 424 -23.31 7.62 -0.58
CA LYS A 424 -21.86 7.78 -0.41
C LYS A 424 -21.06 6.74 -1.19
N LEU A 425 -21.66 5.59 -1.53
CA LEU A 425 -20.99 4.51 -2.29
C LEU A 425 -20.53 4.94 -3.68
N ARG A 426 -20.98 6.11 -4.17
CA ARG A 426 -20.44 6.75 -5.38
C ARG A 426 -18.97 7.14 -5.27
N SER A 427 -18.46 7.33 -4.05
CA SER A 427 -17.08 7.74 -3.78
C SER A 427 -16.09 6.60 -3.60
N LEU A 428 -16.59 5.37 -3.43
CA LEU A 428 -15.80 4.23 -3.01
C LEU A 428 -15.30 3.43 -4.22
N ALA A 429 -14.00 3.24 -4.31
CA ALA A 429 -13.36 2.28 -5.21
C ALA A 429 -12.50 1.28 -4.43
N VAL A 430 -12.33 0.10 -5.01
CA VAL A 430 -11.48 -0.95 -4.46
C VAL A 430 -10.55 -1.40 -5.56
N LYS A 431 -9.27 -1.53 -5.25
CA LYS A 431 -8.21 -1.87 -6.19
C LYS A 431 -7.31 -2.93 -5.57
N ILE A 432 -6.80 -3.82 -6.40
CA ILE A 432 -5.72 -4.74 -6.04
C ILE A 432 -4.45 -4.34 -6.77
N GLN A 433 -3.31 -4.39 -6.09
CA GLN A 433 -2.00 -4.16 -6.68
C GLN A 433 -1.10 -5.35 -6.38
N TRP A 434 -0.37 -5.80 -7.39
CA TRP A 434 0.59 -6.90 -7.26
C TRP A 434 1.77 -6.70 -8.21
N LEU A 435 2.91 -7.27 -7.84
CA LEU A 435 4.04 -7.40 -8.74
C LEU A 435 3.97 -8.80 -9.38
N PRO A 436 3.76 -8.91 -10.72
CA PRO A 436 3.75 -10.21 -11.37
C PRO A 436 5.11 -10.90 -11.24
N GLU A 437 5.10 -12.23 -11.10
CA GLU A 437 6.33 -13.01 -10.96
C GLU A 437 7.29 -12.73 -12.14
N GLY A 438 8.54 -12.35 -11.83
CA GLY A 438 9.55 -12.06 -12.84
C GLY A 438 9.37 -10.75 -13.60
N LYS A 439 8.53 -9.82 -13.12
CA LYS A 439 8.36 -8.47 -13.69
C LYS A 439 8.87 -7.40 -12.74
N THR A 440 9.24 -6.25 -13.29
CA THR A 440 9.66 -5.05 -12.54
C THR A 440 8.57 -4.00 -12.43
N LYS A 441 7.48 -4.15 -13.21
CA LYS A 441 6.36 -3.22 -13.21
C LYS A 441 5.22 -3.77 -12.38
N TRP A 442 4.83 -3.00 -11.38
CA TRP A 442 3.60 -3.22 -10.64
C TRP A 442 2.41 -3.17 -11.56
N ARG A 443 1.46 -4.04 -11.26
CA ARG A 443 0.17 -4.11 -11.92
C ARG A 443 -0.92 -3.77 -10.94
N GLU A 444 -1.96 -3.17 -11.46
CA GLU A 444 -3.16 -2.87 -10.71
C GLU A 444 -4.41 -3.28 -11.47
N TYR A 445 -5.46 -3.49 -10.69
CA TYR A 445 -6.79 -3.77 -11.22
C TYR A 445 -7.82 -3.21 -10.25
N TYR A 446 -8.66 -2.31 -10.73
CA TYR A 446 -9.86 -1.88 -10.01
C TYR A 446 -10.85 -3.04 -9.97
N VAL A 447 -11.23 -3.43 -8.76
CA VAL A 447 -12.19 -4.50 -8.52
C VAL A 447 -13.58 -4.01 -8.89
N GLU A 448 -13.88 -4.08 -10.18
CA GLU A 448 -15.22 -3.87 -10.71
C GLU A 448 -15.91 -5.22 -10.83
N ARG A 449 -17.08 -5.37 -10.18
CA ARG A 449 -17.88 -6.59 -10.32
C ARG A 449 -18.55 -6.61 -11.69
N SER A 450 -18.10 -7.53 -12.56
CA SER A 450 -18.69 -7.78 -13.89
C SER A 450 -20.13 -8.32 -13.84
N ARG A 451 -20.55 -8.89 -12.71
CA ARG A 451 -21.91 -9.40 -12.49
C ARG A 451 -22.65 -8.55 -11.46
N LEU A 452 -23.53 -7.67 -11.95
CA LEU A 452 -24.47 -6.85 -11.16
C LEU A 452 -25.72 -7.63 -10.71
N TRP A 453 -25.75 -8.92 -11.04
CA TRP A 453 -26.92 -9.78 -10.99
C TRP A 453 -27.05 -10.46 -9.62
N GLN A 454 -27.82 -9.85 -8.73
CA GLN A 454 -28.17 -10.50 -7.47
C GLN A 454 -29.68 -10.50 -7.33
N ALA A 455 -30.25 -11.66 -7.03
CA ALA A 455 -31.63 -11.73 -6.61
C ALA A 455 -31.79 -10.91 -5.34
N VAL A 456 -32.81 -10.04 -5.30
CA VAL A 456 -33.19 -9.33 -4.07
C VAL A 456 -33.57 -10.39 -3.04
N SER A 457 -32.96 -10.32 -1.85
CA SER A 457 -33.25 -11.29 -0.80
C SER A 457 -34.70 -11.10 -0.33
N LYS A 458 -35.39 -12.20 -0.02
CA LYS A 458 -36.71 -12.14 0.63
C LYS A 458 -36.63 -11.61 2.06
N THR A 459 -35.45 -11.69 2.69
CA THR A 459 -35.21 -11.30 4.09
C THR A 459 -34.50 -9.96 4.24
N ASN A 460 -33.99 -9.40 3.14
CA ASN A 460 -33.29 -8.12 3.15
C ASN A 460 -33.54 -7.41 1.82
N ASP A 461 -34.22 -6.28 1.88
CA ASP A 461 -34.56 -5.46 0.73
C ASP A 461 -33.33 -4.80 0.11
N VAL A 462 -32.22 -4.62 0.84
CA VAL A 462 -30.97 -4.04 0.33
C VAL A 462 -30.08 -5.10 -0.35
N LEU A 463 -29.71 -4.83 -1.60
CA LEU A 463 -28.81 -5.71 -2.37
C LEU A 463 -27.49 -5.93 -1.64
N ARG A 464 -26.97 -7.17 -1.68
CA ARG A 464 -25.73 -7.54 -0.96
C ARG A 464 -24.55 -6.66 -1.37
N ILE A 465 -24.46 -6.25 -2.64
CA ILE A 465 -23.37 -5.37 -3.10
C ILE A 465 -23.36 -4.01 -2.39
N TYR A 466 -24.53 -3.42 -2.13
CA TYR A 466 -24.64 -2.15 -1.40
C TYR A 466 -24.26 -2.33 0.08
N ARG A 467 -24.66 -3.45 0.68
CA ARG A 467 -24.28 -3.80 2.06
C ARG A 467 -22.77 -3.99 2.21
N LEU A 468 -22.15 -4.67 1.23
CA LEU A 468 -20.72 -4.90 1.19
C LEU A 468 -19.95 -3.58 0.97
N GLY A 469 -20.40 -2.72 0.07
CA GLY A 469 -19.80 -1.40 -0.14
C GLY A 469 -19.90 -0.52 1.12
N LEU A 470 -21.06 -0.53 1.80
CA LEU A 470 -21.22 0.26 3.02
C LEU A 470 -20.36 -0.28 4.16
N MET A 471 -20.23 -1.60 4.29
CA MET A 471 -19.29 -2.24 5.23
C MET A 471 -17.86 -1.74 4.98
N MET A 472 -17.39 -1.76 3.73
CA MET A 472 -16.04 -1.31 3.38
C MET A 472 -15.84 0.16 3.74
N LEU A 473 -16.81 1.02 3.39
CA LEU A 473 -16.75 2.45 3.70
C LEU A 473 -16.70 2.70 5.21
N CYS A 474 -17.56 2.01 5.97
CA CYS A 474 -17.56 2.09 7.44
C CYS A 474 -16.22 1.64 8.04
N ASP A 475 -15.62 0.58 7.50
CA ASP A 475 -14.34 0.05 7.97
C ASP A 475 -13.18 1.01 7.76
N VAL A 476 -13.07 1.62 6.57
CA VAL A 476 -11.98 2.52 6.21
C VAL A 476 -12.18 3.94 6.77
N GLU A 477 -13.41 4.37 7.04
CA GLU A 477 -13.65 5.63 7.76
C GLU A 477 -13.73 5.45 9.28
N LYS A 478 -13.69 4.21 9.77
CA LYS A 478 -13.91 3.83 11.17
C LYS A 478 -15.18 4.45 11.76
N ILE A 479 -16.30 4.21 11.09
CA ILE A 479 -17.63 4.67 11.49
C ILE A 479 -18.53 3.49 11.84
N SER A 480 -19.24 3.56 12.96
CA SER A 480 -20.39 2.71 13.25
C SER A 480 -21.63 3.55 13.55
N TYR A 481 -22.81 2.95 13.41
CA TYR A 481 -24.08 3.65 13.57
C TYR A 481 -24.89 3.15 14.77
N THR A 482 -25.46 4.08 15.55
CA THR A 482 -26.52 3.77 16.52
C THR A 482 -27.89 3.74 15.83
N GLY A 483 -28.75 2.81 16.22
CA GLY A 483 -30.08 2.64 15.60
C GLY A 483 -30.05 2.14 14.16
N ALA A 484 -28.91 1.60 13.70
CA ALA A 484 -28.75 1.07 12.35
C ALA A 484 -29.60 -0.20 12.11
N PRO A 485 -30.01 -0.45 10.84
CA PRO A 485 -30.61 -1.72 10.45
C PRO A 485 -29.72 -2.93 10.79
N ALA A 486 -30.36 -4.05 11.16
CA ALA A 486 -29.67 -5.27 11.58
C ALA A 486 -28.74 -5.90 10.52
N TRP A 487 -28.84 -5.47 9.27
CA TRP A 487 -27.99 -5.97 8.18
C TRP A 487 -26.67 -5.23 8.03
N ILE A 488 -26.47 -4.12 8.75
CA ILE A 488 -25.17 -3.44 8.78
C ILE A 488 -24.17 -4.36 9.47
N HIS A 489 -23.05 -4.57 8.80
CA HIS A 489 -22.02 -5.44 9.32
C HIS A 489 -21.30 -4.78 10.50
N THR A 490 -20.84 -5.59 11.46
CA THR A 490 -20.00 -5.13 12.57
C THR A 490 -18.66 -4.60 12.05
N LEU A 491 -18.16 -3.50 12.59
CA LEU A 491 -16.88 -2.93 12.16
C LEU A 491 -15.72 -3.94 12.28
N SER A 492 -14.84 -3.97 11.27
CA SER A 492 -13.59 -4.72 11.31
C SER A 492 -12.71 -4.25 12.49
N PRO A 493 -12.02 -5.17 13.21
CA PRO A 493 -11.11 -4.81 14.29
C PRO A 493 -9.81 -4.14 13.81
N THR A 494 -9.54 -4.11 12.51
CA THR A 494 -8.30 -3.55 11.92
C THR A 494 -8.10 -2.08 12.30
N GLU A 495 -6.94 -1.66 12.76
CA GLU A 495 -6.66 -0.22 12.99
C GLU A 495 -6.45 0.55 11.67
N ILE A 496 -6.43 1.89 11.73
CA ILE A 496 -6.02 2.74 10.60
C ILE A 496 -4.95 3.71 11.07
N GLN A 497 -3.81 3.65 10.41
CA GLN A 497 -2.67 4.54 10.56
C GLN A 497 -2.67 5.57 9.43
N PHE A 498 -3.10 6.78 9.73
CA PHE A 498 -3.18 7.89 8.79
C PHE A 498 -1.86 8.65 8.72
N LEU A 499 -1.26 8.69 7.53
CA LEU A 499 -0.03 9.39 7.21
C LEU A 499 -0.36 10.82 6.79
N ARG A 500 -0.24 11.75 7.73
CA ARG A 500 -0.45 13.18 7.50
C ARG A 500 0.87 13.86 7.11
N TYR A 501 0.84 14.69 6.07
CA TYR A 501 1.95 15.59 5.78
C TYR A 501 1.95 16.78 6.75
N ASP A 502 3.07 17.00 7.44
CA ASP A 502 3.32 18.18 8.25
C ASP A 502 4.21 19.14 7.46
N HIS A 503 3.56 20.10 6.78
CA HIS A 503 4.22 21.10 5.96
C HIS A 503 5.25 21.91 6.76
N LEU A 504 4.87 22.43 7.93
CA LEU A 504 5.78 23.27 8.73
C LEU A 504 6.95 22.46 9.31
N GLY A 505 6.70 21.22 9.71
CA GLY A 505 7.73 20.33 10.26
C GLY A 505 8.60 19.63 9.22
N GLN A 506 8.22 19.71 7.93
CA GLN A 506 8.86 18.99 6.83
C GLN A 506 9.03 17.50 7.14
N LYS A 507 7.92 16.86 7.52
CA LYS A 507 7.86 15.45 7.93
C LYS A 507 6.50 14.84 7.62
N ARG A 508 6.41 13.51 7.66
CA ARG A 508 5.11 12.81 7.65
C ARG A 508 4.82 12.32 9.07
N VAL A 509 3.61 12.50 9.56
CA VAL A 509 3.20 12.07 10.91
C VAL A 509 2.19 10.95 10.76
N VAL A 510 2.43 9.83 11.43
CA VAL A 510 1.47 8.73 11.51
C VAL A 510 0.54 8.97 12.69
N GLU A 511 -0.77 8.93 12.44
CA GLU A 511 -1.83 9.18 13.42
C GLU A 511 -2.83 8.03 13.39
N SER A 512 -3.26 7.53 14.55
CA SER A 512 -4.30 6.50 14.60
C SER A 512 -5.68 7.11 14.44
N VAL A 513 -6.46 6.65 13.45
CA VAL A 513 -7.83 7.12 13.24
C VAL A 513 -8.73 6.56 14.35
N GLN A 514 -9.43 7.46 15.02
CA GLN A 514 -10.35 7.10 16.10
C GLN A 514 -11.69 6.59 15.55
N HIS A 515 -12.25 5.59 16.22
CA HIS A 515 -13.59 5.09 15.93
C HIS A 515 -14.65 6.14 16.26
N LYS A 516 -15.51 6.44 15.28
CA LYS A 516 -16.64 7.36 15.41
C LYS A 516 -17.95 6.58 15.45
N VAL A 517 -18.82 6.95 16.39
CA VAL A 517 -20.18 6.42 16.50
C VAL A 517 -21.15 7.53 16.13
N LEU A 518 -21.93 7.35 15.07
CA LEU A 518 -22.89 8.33 14.55
C LEU A 518 -24.34 7.80 14.65
N PRO A 519 -25.36 8.65 14.75
CA PRO A 519 -26.74 8.20 14.58
C PRO A 519 -27.00 7.77 13.14
N TRP A 520 -27.77 6.69 12.95
CA TRP A 520 -28.26 6.31 11.61
C TRP A 520 -29.17 7.43 11.08
N PRO A 521 -28.95 7.93 9.85
CA PRO A 521 -29.78 9.01 9.32
C PRO A 521 -31.20 8.52 9.00
N GLU A 522 -32.15 9.46 9.00
CA GLU A 522 -33.53 9.17 8.59
C GLU A 522 -33.60 8.74 7.12
N ASP A 523 -34.41 7.73 6.86
CA ASP A 523 -34.68 7.26 5.50
C ASP A 523 -35.39 8.36 4.69
N ASN A 524 -34.98 8.55 3.44
CA ASN A 524 -35.71 9.37 2.49
C ASN A 524 -37.07 8.73 2.16
N THR A 525 -38.11 9.55 2.10
CA THR A 525 -39.45 9.12 1.64
C THR A 525 -39.53 9.05 0.12
N MET A 526 -40.51 8.31 -0.41
CA MET A 526 -40.74 8.22 -1.86
C MET A 526 -41.07 9.60 -2.46
N THR A 527 -41.85 10.42 -1.75
CA THR A 527 -42.17 11.80 -2.13
C THR A 527 -40.90 12.64 -2.26
N ARG A 528 -40.05 12.63 -1.22
CA ARG A 528 -38.77 13.37 -1.22
C ARG A 528 -37.86 12.91 -2.36
N ASN A 529 -37.78 11.61 -2.62
CA ASN A 529 -36.96 11.09 -3.72
C ASN A 529 -37.53 11.45 -5.09
N THR A 530 -38.85 11.58 -5.23
CA THR A 530 -39.51 12.07 -6.45
C THR A 530 -39.18 13.54 -6.72
N GLU A 531 -39.23 14.38 -5.69
CA GLU A 531 -38.85 15.80 -5.77
C GLU A 531 -37.37 15.94 -6.15
N ARG A 532 -36.48 15.24 -5.46
CA ARG A 532 -35.04 15.24 -5.74
C ARG A 532 -34.74 14.80 -7.18
N LEU A 533 -35.44 13.77 -7.69
CA LEU A 533 -35.27 13.33 -9.08
C LEU A 533 -35.76 14.39 -10.07
N THR A 534 -36.86 15.06 -9.78
CA THR A 534 -37.40 16.12 -10.64
C THR A 534 -36.45 17.33 -10.72
N VAL A 535 -35.73 17.61 -9.63
CA VAL A 535 -34.66 18.62 -9.60
C VAL A 535 -33.45 18.18 -10.41
N LEU A 536 -33.03 16.90 -10.31
CA LEU A 536 -31.90 16.38 -11.08
C LEU A 536 -32.19 16.29 -12.58
N PHE A 537 -33.41 15.89 -12.96
CA PHE A 537 -33.83 15.74 -14.35
C PHE A 537 -34.96 16.72 -14.68
N THR A 538 -34.61 18.00 -14.76
CA THR A 538 -35.58 19.03 -15.13
C THR A 538 -36.09 18.77 -16.56
N ARG A 539 -37.38 19.02 -16.82
CA ARG A 539 -37.95 18.86 -18.18
C ARG A 539 -37.31 19.77 -19.22
N GLN A 540 -36.70 20.88 -18.79
CA GLN A 540 -36.03 21.83 -19.68
C GLN A 540 -34.72 21.25 -20.23
N SER A 541 -33.91 20.62 -19.37
CA SER A 541 -32.64 20.02 -19.74
C SER A 541 -32.78 18.59 -20.25
N PHE A 542 -33.81 17.86 -19.80
CA PHE A 542 -34.07 16.46 -20.13
C PHE A 542 -35.53 16.25 -20.56
N PRO A 543 -35.94 16.82 -21.72
CA PRO A 543 -37.34 16.76 -22.17
C PRO A 543 -37.83 15.33 -22.43
N ASP A 544 -36.91 14.39 -22.68
CA ASP A 544 -37.20 12.98 -22.98
C ASP A 544 -37.15 12.04 -21.75
N THR A 545 -36.80 12.56 -20.57
CA THR A 545 -36.75 11.78 -19.33
C THR A 545 -38.08 11.86 -18.59
N VAL A 546 -38.64 10.71 -18.24
CA VAL A 546 -39.89 10.62 -17.48
C VAL A 546 -39.63 10.02 -16.11
N ILE A 547 -39.99 10.76 -15.07
CA ILE A 547 -40.04 10.31 -13.67
C ILE A 547 -41.51 10.13 -13.31
N GLY A 548 -41.92 8.94 -12.86
CA GLY A 548 -43.30 8.74 -12.40
C GLY A 548 -43.85 7.35 -12.64
N ALA A 549 -45.06 7.25 -13.19
CA ALA A 549 -45.79 5.98 -13.23
C ALA A 549 -45.53 5.13 -14.48
N LYS A 550 -45.37 5.78 -15.63
CA LYS A 550 -45.04 5.15 -16.91
C LYS A 550 -44.72 6.26 -17.91
N PRO A 551 -43.87 6.03 -18.93
CA PRO A 551 -43.78 6.97 -20.04
C PRO A 551 -45.12 7.16 -20.76
N PRO A 552 -45.35 8.32 -21.40
CA PRO A 552 -46.59 8.62 -22.11
C PRO A 552 -46.87 7.65 -23.27
N PRO A 553 -48.14 7.50 -23.70
CA PRO A 553 -48.50 6.69 -24.86
C PRO A 553 -47.70 7.10 -26.12
N GLY A 554 -47.14 6.14 -26.85
CA GLY A 554 -46.28 6.40 -28.04
C GLY A 554 -44.79 6.60 -27.74
N PHE A 555 -44.34 6.37 -26.51
CA PHE A 555 -42.93 6.49 -26.11
C PHE A 555 -42.05 5.31 -26.56
N PHE A 556 -42.64 4.11 -26.70
CA PHE A 556 -41.95 2.94 -27.26
C PHE A 556 -42.65 2.54 -28.55
N THR A 557 -41.98 2.74 -29.69
CA THR A 557 -42.42 2.13 -30.96
C THR A 557 -41.86 0.73 -31.15
N ASN A 558 -40.96 0.23 -30.28
CA ASN A 558 -40.61 -1.19 -30.14
C ASN A 558 -39.96 -1.48 -28.75
N ASN A 559 -40.61 -2.35 -27.96
CA ASN A 559 -40.05 -3.30 -26.96
C ASN A 559 -39.14 -2.88 -25.78
N ARG A 560 -38.95 -1.62 -25.37
CA ARG A 560 -38.26 -1.35 -24.09
C ARG A 560 -39.18 -1.67 -22.89
N LYS A 561 -38.76 -2.62 -22.04
CA LYS A 561 -39.53 -3.13 -20.88
C LYS A 561 -38.97 -2.74 -19.50
N SER A 562 -37.94 -1.88 -19.41
CA SER A 562 -37.16 -1.65 -18.17
C SER A 562 -36.83 -0.18 -17.90
N CYS A 563 -36.77 0.24 -16.63
CA CYS A 563 -36.31 1.56 -16.16
C CYS A 563 -34.77 1.70 -16.21
N ASP A 564 -34.23 2.90 -15.93
CA ASP A 564 -32.78 3.16 -15.83
C ASP A 564 -32.05 2.18 -14.88
N MET A 565 -32.62 1.94 -13.69
CA MET A 565 -32.04 1.04 -12.69
C MET A 565 -32.08 -0.42 -13.17
N CYS A 566 -33.20 -0.89 -13.73
CA CYS A 566 -33.30 -2.24 -14.28
C CYS A 566 -32.41 -2.43 -15.52
N LEU A 567 -32.26 -1.39 -16.35
CA LEU A 567 -31.38 -1.40 -17.52
C LEU A 567 -29.91 -1.45 -17.10
N SER A 568 -29.51 -0.61 -16.14
CA SER A 568 -28.13 -0.50 -15.66
C SER A 568 -27.67 -1.72 -14.87
N GLN A 569 -28.57 -2.34 -14.10
CA GLN A 569 -28.34 -3.64 -13.47
C GLN A 569 -28.48 -4.81 -14.46
N ARG A 570 -28.85 -4.51 -15.71
CA ARG A 570 -29.30 -5.40 -16.78
C ARG A 570 -30.44 -6.37 -16.41
N THR A 571 -31.06 -6.31 -15.21
CA THR A 571 -31.66 -7.46 -14.47
C THR A 571 -32.37 -8.52 -15.34
N THR A 572 -32.08 -9.83 -15.16
CA THR A 572 -32.92 -10.92 -15.70
C THR A 572 -34.34 -10.85 -15.10
N THR A 573 -34.48 -10.17 -13.97
CA THR A 573 -35.75 -9.75 -13.39
C THR A 573 -36.42 -8.71 -14.28
N ALA A 574 -37.60 -9.05 -14.80
CA ALA A 574 -38.45 -8.09 -15.50
C ALA A 574 -38.75 -6.87 -14.59
N CYS A 575 -38.72 -5.66 -15.15
CA CYS A 575 -39.13 -4.44 -14.46
C CYS A 575 -40.65 -4.48 -14.23
N LYS A 576 -41.07 -5.15 -13.14
CA LYS A 576 -42.46 -5.20 -12.68
C LYS A 576 -42.76 -3.92 -11.92
N TYR A 577 -43.28 -2.93 -12.64
CA TYR A 577 -43.71 -1.65 -12.08
C TYR A 577 -45.01 -1.79 -11.28
N ASP A 578 -45.11 -1.02 -10.20
CA ASP A 578 -46.27 -0.95 -9.33
C ASP A 578 -46.81 0.50 -9.25
N PRO A 579 -48.07 0.72 -9.67
CA PRO A 579 -48.68 2.03 -9.65
C PRO A 579 -48.95 2.61 -8.26
N ALA A 580 -48.96 1.79 -7.21
CA ALA A 580 -49.24 2.27 -5.86
C ALA A 580 -48.11 3.13 -5.29
N ASP A 581 -46.85 2.86 -5.66
CA ASP A 581 -45.66 3.50 -5.09
C ASP A 581 -44.72 4.11 -6.13
N ASN A 582 -45.13 4.12 -7.41
CA ASN A 582 -44.34 4.62 -8.54
C ASN A 582 -42.96 3.94 -8.70
N SER A 583 -42.79 2.71 -8.22
CA SER A 583 -41.52 1.99 -8.26
C SER A 583 -41.65 0.60 -8.90
N CYS A 584 -40.53 -0.05 -9.20
CA CYS A 584 -40.48 -1.44 -9.60
C CYS A 584 -39.74 -2.26 -8.55
N GLN A 585 -39.76 -3.59 -8.68
CA GLN A 585 -39.04 -4.49 -7.77
C GLN A 585 -37.56 -4.13 -7.53
N CYS A 586 -36.85 -3.54 -8.51
CA CYS A 586 -35.45 -3.12 -8.34
C CYS A 586 -35.32 -1.72 -7.71
N CYS A 587 -36.26 -0.81 -7.96
CA CYS A 587 -36.24 0.54 -7.41
C CYS A 587 -36.78 0.62 -5.98
N ARG A 588 -37.71 -0.28 -5.61
CA ARG A 588 -38.37 -0.34 -4.29
C ARG A 588 -37.40 -0.56 -3.12
N PRO A 589 -36.43 -1.50 -3.18
CA PRO A 589 -35.28 -1.58 -2.27
C PRO A 589 -34.60 -0.26 -1.93
N LEU A 590 -34.59 0.65 -2.90
CA LEU A 590 -33.91 1.93 -2.84
C LEU A 590 -34.92 3.06 -2.61
N ASN A 591 -36.17 2.79 -2.27
CA ASN A 591 -37.25 3.77 -2.03
C ASN A 591 -37.26 4.96 -3.01
N ARG A 592 -36.98 4.70 -4.29
CA ARG A 592 -36.95 5.71 -5.36
C ARG A 592 -38.00 5.37 -6.43
N PRO A 593 -38.57 6.37 -7.11
CA PRO A 593 -39.46 6.10 -8.22
C PRO A 593 -38.68 5.56 -9.44
N CYS A 594 -39.40 4.86 -10.32
CA CYS A 594 -38.88 4.44 -11.61
C CYS A 594 -38.65 5.62 -12.54
N THR A 595 -37.52 5.60 -13.25
CA THR A 595 -37.25 6.57 -14.32
C THR A 595 -37.13 5.83 -15.66
N TRP A 596 -37.79 6.34 -16.70
CA TRP A 596 -37.72 5.78 -18.05
C TRP A 596 -37.20 6.83 -19.02
N SER A 597 -36.25 6.43 -19.88
CA SER A 597 -35.65 7.30 -20.92
C SER A 597 -36.12 6.92 -22.33
N ARG A 598 -36.29 7.93 -23.21
CA ARG A 598 -36.73 7.77 -24.61
C ARG A 598 -35.53 7.61 -25.56
N ALA A 599 -35.71 6.78 -26.59
CA ALA A 599 -35.02 6.73 -27.90
C ALA A 599 -34.62 5.31 -28.33
N GLY A 600 -34.84 5.03 -29.61
CA GLY A 600 -34.68 3.76 -30.29
C GLY A 600 -33.45 3.66 -31.21
N GLN A 601 -33.33 2.47 -31.80
CA GLN A 601 -32.24 1.88 -32.58
C GLN A 601 -30.90 1.76 -31.83
N ASP A 602 -30.63 0.52 -31.43
CA ASP A 602 -29.38 0.01 -30.87
C ASP A 602 -28.88 0.71 -29.61
N VAL A 603 -29.58 0.43 -28.50
CA VAL A 603 -29.01 0.53 -27.16
C VAL A 603 -28.00 -0.62 -27.00
N MET A 604 -26.91 -0.59 -27.78
CA MET A 604 -25.74 -1.44 -27.63
C MET A 604 -24.91 -0.87 -26.48
N ASP A 605 -25.42 -0.99 -25.26
CA ASP A 605 -24.91 -0.61 -23.93
C ASP A 605 -23.77 0.43 -23.73
N LEU A 606 -23.51 1.38 -24.63
CA LEU A 606 -22.37 2.30 -24.48
C LEU A 606 -22.62 3.75 -24.90
N PHE A 607 -23.79 4.15 -25.43
CA PHE A 607 -24.00 5.53 -25.86
C PHE A 607 -25.43 6.02 -25.64
N VAL A 608 -25.56 7.28 -25.20
CA VAL A 608 -26.83 8.03 -25.14
C VAL A 608 -26.54 9.44 -25.67
N HIS A 609 -27.15 9.81 -26.80
CA HIS A 609 -27.26 11.17 -27.37
C HIS A 609 -26.03 11.85 -28.00
N GLY A 610 -25.14 11.12 -28.66
CA GLY A 610 -24.13 11.75 -29.54
C GLY A 610 -23.04 12.56 -28.82
N GLU A 611 -23.03 12.55 -27.49
CA GLU A 611 -21.96 13.01 -26.59
C GLU A 611 -21.52 11.82 -25.72
N SER A 612 -20.26 11.81 -25.28
CA SER A 612 -19.70 10.68 -24.53
C SER A 612 -20.21 10.68 -23.07
N LEU A 613 -20.39 9.48 -22.50
CA LEU A 613 -20.85 9.30 -21.11
C LEU A 613 -19.89 9.91 -20.06
N GLU A 614 -18.69 10.28 -20.50
CA GLU A 614 -17.66 10.97 -19.72
C GLU A 614 -18.13 12.37 -19.27
N GLU A 615 -18.99 13.06 -20.04
CA GLU A 615 -19.51 14.39 -19.69
C GLU A 615 -20.60 14.37 -18.60
N LEU A 616 -21.21 13.21 -18.33
CA LEU A 616 -22.16 13.01 -17.22
C LEU A 616 -21.47 12.55 -15.92
N GLY A 617 -20.13 12.46 -15.90
CA GLY A 617 -19.38 11.96 -14.74
C GLY A 617 -19.64 10.48 -14.42
N ILE A 618 -20.16 9.73 -15.40
CA ILE A 618 -20.39 8.29 -15.32
C ILE A 618 -19.38 7.65 -16.25
N ALA A 619 -18.26 7.16 -15.71
CA ALA A 619 -17.32 6.37 -16.49
C ALA A 619 -18.06 5.17 -17.08
N VAL A 620 -18.23 5.17 -18.39
CA VAL A 620 -18.80 4.04 -19.12
C VAL A 620 -17.66 3.32 -19.77
N ASN A 621 -17.31 2.18 -19.17
CA ASN A 621 -16.52 1.10 -19.73
C ASN A 621 -15.62 1.50 -20.92
N LEU A 622 -14.33 1.70 -20.64
CA LEU A 622 -13.25 1.41 -21.59
C LEU A 622 -13.13 -0.11 -21.90
N SER A 623 -14.12 -0.95 -21.52
CA SER A 623 -13.90 -2.36 -21.20
C SER A 623 -14.76 -3.39 -21.95
N ARG A 624 -15.42 -3.01 -23.06
CA ARG A 624 -16.10 -4.02 -23.90
C ARG A 624 -15.22 -4.67 -24.94
N ASP A 625 -14.09 -4.07 -25.26
CA ASP A 625 -13.18 -4.61 -26.27
C ASP A 625 -11.80 -4.85 -25.65
N VAL A 626 -11.41 -6.13 -25.63
CA VAL A 626 -10.05 -6.68 -25.50
C VAL A 626 -9.45 -6.84 -24.08
N GLY A 627 -9.49 -8.09 -23.55
CA GLY A 627 -8.56 -8.62 -22.53
C GLY A 627 -8.83 -8.30 -21.06
N SER A 628 -8.11 -8.95 -20.12
CA SER A 628 -8.09 -8.47 -18.74
C SER A 628 -7.38 -7.12 -18.69
N MET A 629 -8.09 -6.09 -18.25
CA MET A 629 -7.58 -4.72 -18.18
C MET A 629 -6.64 -4.55 -16.97
N ILE A 630 -5.53 -5.27 -16.98
CA ILE A 630 -4.46 -5.17 -15.99
C ILE A 630 -3.58 -3.96 -16.37
N GLY A 631 -3.80 -2.85 -15.66
CA GLY A 631 -3.04 -1.63 -15.87
C GLY A 631 -1.62 -1.74 -15.30
N PRO A 632 -0.58 -1.27 -16.00
CA PRO A 632 0.67 -0.93 -15.33
C PRO A 632 0.45 0.29 -14.44
N MET A 633 0.97 0.28 -13.23
CA MET A 633 0.95 1.49 -12.37
C MET A 633 1.92 2.53 -12.93
N GLU A 634 1.50 3.80 -13.00
CA GLU A 634 2.37 4.92 -13.41
C GLU A 634 3.49 5.14 -12.39
N GLU A 635 3.10 5.29 -11.13
CA GLU A 635 4.01 5.32 -9.99
C GLU A 635 3.83 4.07 -9.15
N PRO A 636 4.88 3.25 -9.04
CA PRO A 636 4.86 2.09 -8.18
C PRO A 636 4.63 2.50 -6.73
N PRO A 637 3.83 1.73 -5.98
CA PRO A 637 3.40 2.14 -4.65
C PRO A 637 4.53 2.01 -3.61
N PHE A 638 5.67 1.45 -4.04
CA PHE A 638 7.02 1.53 -3.50
C PHE A 638 7.98 1.45 -4.68
N ASP A 639 9.22 1.93 -4.54
CA ASP A 639 10.24 1.92 -5.59
C ASP A 639 10.28 0.53 -6.30
N PRO A 640 9.92 0.46 -7.59
CA PRO A 640 9.87 -0.79 -8.35
C PRO A 640 11.26 -1.33 -8.61
N GLU A 641 12.31 -0.54 -8.45
CA GLU A 641 13.67 -1.03 -8.48
C GLU A 641 13.94 -1.73 -7.15
N ILE A 642 13.52 -1.18 -6.00
CA ILE A 642 13.59 -1.86 -4.68
C ILE A 642 12.96 -3.26 -4.69
N GLU A 643 11.80 -3.44 -5.35
CA GLU A 643 11.15 -4.76 -5.48
C GLU A 643 11.45 -5.52 -6.78
N GLY A 644 11.78 -4.83 -7.87
CA GLY A 644 11.96 -5.38 -9.21
C GLY A 644 13.41 -5.72 -9.52
N MET A 645 14.40 -5.10 -8.88
CA MET A 645 15.74 -5.67 -8.88
C MET A 645 15.66 -7.08 -8.28
N GLU A 646 14.79 -7.34 -7.30
CA GLU A 646 14.57 -8.69 -6.75
C GLU A 646 13.99 -9.72 -7.73
N HIS A 647 13.61 -9.34 -8.95
CA HIS A 647 13.02 -10.28 -9.91
C HIS A 647 13.45 -10.09 -11.40
N GLY A 648 14.23 -9.06 -11.78
CA GLY A 648 14.84 -8.95 -13.13
C GLY A 648 16.24 -9.61 -13.16
N ASP A 649 16.62 -10.47 -14.11
CA ASP A 649 16.38 -10.40 -15.56
C ASP A 649 16.10 -11.78 -16.19
N GLN A 650 15.04 -11.88 -16.98
CA GLN A 650 14.89 -12.75 -18.15
C GLN A 650 14.04 -11.90 -19.12
N GLN A 651 14.42 -11.56 -20.35
CA GLN A 651 15.15 -12.30 -21.39
C GLN A 651 15.70 -11.28 -22.41
N GLY A 652 16.67 -11.70 -23.23
CA GLY A 652 17.09 -11.01 -24.45
C GLY A 652 18.59 -10.83 -24.52
#